data_AF-A0A1Q7IUV8-F1
#
_entry.id   AF-A0A1Q7IUV8-F1
#
_cell.length_a   1.000
_cell.length_b   1.000
_cell.length_c   1.000
_cell.angle_alpha   90.00
_cell.angle_beta   90.00
_cell.angle_gamma   90.00
#
_symmetry.space_group_name_H-M   'P 1'
#
loop_
_entity.id
_entity.type
_entity.pdbx_description
1 polymer ?
#
loop_
_entity_poly.entity_id
_entity_poly.type
_entity_poly.pdbx_seq_one_letter_code
_entity_poly.pdbx_strand_id
1 'polypeptide(L)'
;MPESRRHFSRRVNRALDDPKLERALIHAMTGLRSRRDAAFRSFDFATGRADLKQRRRANLERLPELIERFTERLEAVGGKAHFAKDAAAAREIIGQICWNAAGGQRRPIVTKVKSMAGEEIELNPYLESLGMEVVETDLGERMVQLTNTHPSHLIAPAIHLTKEDAARVFGTEPTVEAIQAHARESLRQKFIAAAVGISGANMAIAETGTIVLVTNEGNADLTTTLPPVHIALFGIDKIVASLDDAVAMLRMLPRSGTGQIMTSYVNWITGPSRSADIEQSLTIGVHGPREMHCVILDNGREEMRADPLFRDALTCIRCGACSNACPPFMAVSGHQFGHIYNGPIGLVLTPFHHGLDEADLPNTLCTQCNACQEICPVDIPLPRQILEHRRKGRKSLRKQALLGVWERPELADRLLRAGAPFSGLVPGTPRLARVPYRDMAPEGDGTTPKAGQTEGEPLTIFASCMVDRMLPASAVALQRIAEAAGYKVGFPKGQWCCGLIAANAGDFKGANKLNTSLAGALRDSKGLIVTPSASCFGAFTIDAPDWGAPEDEPLRARFRDSTRFALQLLANRPELLRTDQMSLKIAYHDSCQTLRQLGLKSEPRQLLDLAGYEVENIPDIANCCGFGGTFSLEWPRVAERLAEWKLDAIAKTGCTVVASDNPGCLMHITTAARKRGMELRVAHVLELVAEHLA
;
A
#
# COMPACT_ATOMS: atom_id res chain seq x y z
N MET A 1 -13.06 -24.06 5.41
CA MET A 1 -13.29 -23.95 3.95
C MET A 1 -12.94 -22.54 3.53
N PRO A 2 -12.13 -22.35 2.48
CA PRO A 2 -11.75 -21.01 2.03
C PRO A 2 -12.98 -20.20 1.58
N GLU A 3 -12.96 -18.90 1.83
CA GLU A 3 -14.05 -18.00 1.48
C GLU A 3 -14.36 -18.06 -0.03
N SER A 4 -15.66 -18.12 -0.37
CA SER A 4 -16.08 -18.08 -1.77
C SER A 4 -15.98 -16.66 -2.32
N ARG A 5 -15.59 -16.52 -3.61
CA ARG A 5 -15.53 -15.23 -4.29
C ARG A 5 -16.87 -14.46 -4.25
N ARG A 6 -18.00 -15.17 -4.34
CA ARG A 6 -19.34 -14.58 -4.25
C ARG A 6 -19.60 -13.98 -2.86
N HIS A 7 -19.17 -14.66 -1.79
CA HIS A 7 -19.28 -14.12 -0.43
C HIS A 7 -18.38 -12.89 -0.25
N PHE A 8 -17.11 -12.97 -0.64
CA PHE A 8 -16.19 -11.84 -0.55
C PHE A 8 -16.67 -10.62 -1.36
N SER A 9 -17.19 -10.84 -2.58
CA SER A 9 -17.74 -9.77 -3.41
C SER A 9 -18.95 -9.08 -2.77
N ARG A 10 -19.80 -9.81 -2.02
CA ARG A 10 -20.89 -9.20 -1.27
C ARG A 10 -20.38 -8.32 -0.13
N ARG A 11 -19.32 -8.73 0.58
CA ARG A 11 -18.68 -7.91 1.63
C ARG A 11 -18.08 -6.63 1.07
N VAL A 12 -17.35 -6.72 -0.04
CA VAL A 12 -16.78 -5.57 -0.74
C VAL A 12 -17.89 -4.60 -1.18
N ASN A 13 -18.94 -5.12 -1.82
CA ASN A 13 -20.06 -4.31 -2.27
C ASN A 13 -20.79 -3.64 -1.10
N ARG A 14 -21.06 -4.37 -0.01
CA ARG A 14 -21.69 -3.81 1.19
C ARG A 14 -20.89 -2.64 1.76
N ALA A 15 -19.56 -2.72 1.76
CA ALA A 15 -18.72 -1.61 2.21
C ALA A 15 -18.80 -0.40 1.29
N LEU A 16 -18.81 -0.61 -0.04
CA LEU A 16 -18.97 0.47 -1.02
C LEU A 16 -20.35 1.14 -0.95
N ASP A 17 -21.38 0.37 -0.58
CA ASP A 17 -22.77 0.81 -0.46
C ASP A 17 -23.08 1.50 0.88
N ASP A 18 -22.11 1.59 1.80
CA ASP A 18 -22.27 2.25 3.09
C ASP A 18 -21.78 3.72 3.04
N PRO A 19 -22.68 4.71 2.94
CA PRO A 19 -22.29 6.12 2.86
C PRO A 19 -21.72 6.66 4.17
N LYS A 20 -22.01 6.03 5.32
CA LYS A 20 -21.43 6.43 6.62
C LYS A 20 -19.97 6.00 6.67
N LEU A 21 -19.70 4.75 6.28
CA LEU A 21 -18.35 4.21 6.19
C LEU A 21 -17.49 5.04 5.23
N GLU A 22 -18.00 5.33 4.03
CA GLU A 22 -17.28 6.16 3.06
C GLU A 22 -16.86 7.52 3.64
N ARG A 23 -17.80 8.27 4.22
CA ARG A 23 -17.51 9.59 4.81
C ARG A 23 -16.48 9.49 5.93
N ALA A 24 -16.60 8.50 6.79
CA ALA A 24 -15.67 8.28 7.91
C ALA A 24 -14.25 8.00 7.40
N LEU A 25 -14.08 7.09 6.44
CA LEU A 25 -12.77 6.71 5.91
C LEU A 25 -12.13 7.87 5.13
N ILE A 26 -12.89 8.54 4.25
CA ILE A 26 -12.37 9.69 3.49
C ILE A 26 -11.86 10.76 4.45
N HIS A 27 -12.71 11.23 5.37
CA HIS A 27 -12.35 12.30 6.29
C HIS A 27 -11.14 11.93 7.16
N ALA A 28 -11.17 10.75 7.78
CA ALA A 28 -10.11 10.31 8.68
C ALA A 28 -8.78 10.10 7.96
N MET A 29 -8.77 9.41 6.81
CA MET A 29 -7.53 9.06 6.11
C MET A 29 -6.89 10.25 5.40
N THR A 30 -7.69 11.16 4.83
CA THR A 30 -7.14 12.42 4.28
C THR A 30 -6.60 13.31 5.39
N GLY A 31 -7.29 13.36 6.54
CA GLY A 31 -6.84 14.12 7.70
C GLY A 31 -5.54 13.58 8.30
N LEU A 32 -5.40 12.25 8.39
CA LEU A 32 -4.16 11.60 8.86
C LEU A 32 -2.98 11.87 7.92
N ARG A 33 -3.19 11.77 6.59
CA ARG A 33 -2.15 12.08 5.59
C ARG A 33 -1.71 13.54 5.65
N SER A 34 -2.66 14.48 5.67
CA SER A 34 -2.35 15.91 5.74
C SER A 34 -1.53 16.26 6.99
N ARG A 35 -1.91 15.70 8.16
CA ARG A 35 -1.15 15.89 9.41
C ARG A 35 0.24 15.26 9.34
N ARG A 36 0.36 14.07 8.76
CA ARG A 36 1.67 13.43 8.51
C ARG A 36 2.58 14.35 7.71
N ASP A 37 2.10 14.86 6.58
CA ASP A 37 2.91 15.69 5.69
C ASP A 37 3.33 17.00 6.37
N ALA A 38 2.46 17.59 7.19
CA ALA A 38 2.82 18.72 8.05
C ALA A 38 3.91 18.36 9.07
N ALA A 39 3.82 17.20 9.72
CA ALA A 39 4.78 16.76 10.74
C ALA A 39 6.18 16.46 10.17
N PHE A 40 6.28 16.09 8.90
CA PHE A 40 7.55 15.89 8.19
C PHE A 40 8.12 17.17 7.57
N ARG A 41 7.47 18.34 7.72
CA ARG A 41 8.10 19.63 7.35
C ARG A 41 9.28 19.97 8.25
N SER A 42 9.25 19.50 9.50
CA SER A 42 10.31 19.76 10.49
C SER A 42 11.33 18.62 10.62
N PHE A 43 11.25 17.60 9.76
CA PHE A 43 12.11 16.42 9.84
C PHE A 43 12.26 15.78 8.46
N ASP A 44 13.49 15.57 8.01
CA ASP A 44 13.74 14.94 6.71
C ASP A 44 13.31 13.47 6.70
N PHE A 45 12.17 13.21 6.04
CA PHE A 45 11.61 11.89 5.88
C PHE A 45 12.56 10.94 5.12
N ALA A 46 13.27 11.41 4.09
CA ALA A 46 14.10 10.54 3.26
C ALA A 46 15.30 10.01 4.04
N THR A 47 16.02 10.90 4.73
CA THR A 47 17.15 10.53 5.58
C THR A 47 16.70 9.64 6.74
N GLY A 48 15.62 10.01 7.44
CA GLY A 48 15.10 9.19 8.54
C GLY A 48 14.57 7.81 8.09
N ARG A 49 14.00 7.72 6.88
CA ARG A 49 13.57 6.44 6.29
C ARG A 49 14.75 5.54 5.96
N ALA A 50 15.83 6.08 5.41
CA ALA A 50 17.04 5.31 5.10
C ALA A 50 17.73 4.78 6.37
N ASP A 51 17.93 5.67 7.36
CA ASP A 51 18.51 5.31 8.66
C ASP A 51 17.67 4.23 9.37
N LEU A 52 16.36 4.44 9.47
CA LEU A 52 15.49 3.48 10.15
C LEU A 52 15.44 2.13 9.43
N LYS A 53 15.43 2.11 8.08
CA LYS A 53 15.51 0.87 7.31
C LYS A 53 16.79 0.10 7.63
N GLN A 54 17.93 0.78 7.63
CA GLN A 54 19.23 0.17 7.94
C GLN A 54 19.23 -0.46 9.33
N ARG A 55 18.82 0.31 10.35
CA ARG A 55 18.73 -0.17 11.74
C ARG A 55 17.81 -1.37 11.90
N ARG A 56 16.61 -1.32 11.31
CA ARG A 56 15.65 -2.43 11.42
C ARG A 56 16.12 -3.68 10.70
N ARG A 57 16.84 -3.57 9.58
CA ARG A 57 17.46 -4.72 8.91
C ARG A 57 18.61 -5.31 9.73
N ALA A 58 19.50 -4.49 10.28
CA ALA A 58 20.58 -4.94 11.15
C ALA A 58 20.04 -5.69 12.39
N ASN A 59 18.95 -5.18 12.99
CA ASN A 59 18.25 -5.87 14.06
C ASN A 59 17.72 -7.24 13.64
N LEU A 60 17.14 -7.34 12.43
CA LEU A 60 16.58 -8.59 11.93
C LEU A 60 17.65 -9.66 11.63
N GLU A 61 18.85 -9.23 11.20
CA GLU A 61 19.98 -10.12 10.95
C GLU A 61 20.52 -10.78 12.22
N ARG A 62 20.47 -10.05 13.34
CA ARG A 62 20.95 -10.49 14.66
C ARG A 62 19.82 -10.91 15.60
N LEU A 63 18.61 -11.12 15.08
CA LEU A 63 17.42 -11.29 15.91
C LEU A 63 17.54 -12.38 17.00
N PRO A 64 18.11 -13.58 16.73
CA PRO A 64 18.31 -14.59 17.79
C PRO A 64 19.16 -14.09 18.96
N GLU A 65 20.30 -13.46 18.68
CA GLU A 65 21.19 -12.85 19.69
C GLU A 65 20.44 -11.76 20.49
N LEU A 66 19.62 -10.94 19.81
CA LEU A 66 18.87 -9.88 20.47
C LEU A 66 17.74 -10.42 21.36
N ILE A 67 17.12 -11.55 21.00
CA ILE A 67 16.12 -12.25 21.84
C ILE A 67 16.79 -12.77 23.12
N GLU A 68 17.94 -13.43 22.99
CA GLU A 68 18.72 -13.94 24.13
C GLU A 68 19.12 -12.78 25.05
N ARG A 69 19.71 -11.73 24.50
CA ARG A 69 20.13 -10.54 25.26
C ARG A 69 18.94 -9.85 25.94
N PHE A 70 17.81 -9.69 25.25
CA PHE A 70 16.60 -9.13 25.86
C PHE A 70 16.14 -9.97 27.06
N THR A 71 16.13 -11.29 26.91
CA THR A 71 15.73 -12.24 27.95
C THR A 71 16.61 -12.12 29.18
N GLU A 72 17.94 -12.19 28.99
CA GLU A 72 18.91 -12.04 30.08
C GLU A 72 18.73 -10.71 30.84
N ARG A 73 18.53 -9.60 30.10
CA ARG A 73 18.40 -8.27 30.70
C ARG A 73 17.08 -8.09 31.44
N LEU A 74 15.98 -8.66 30.92
CA LEU A 74 14.67 -8.65 31.58
C LEU A 74 14.70 -9.49 32.87
N GLU A 75 15.31 -10.67 32.83
CA GLU A 75 15.41 -11.56 33.99
C GLU A 75 16.32 -11.00 35.07
N ALA A 76 17.41 -10.32 34.69
CA ALA A 76 18.29 -9.62 35.63
C ALA A 76 17.58 -8.53 36.46
N VAL A 77 16.43 -8.04 36.00
CA VAL A 77 15.60 -7.05 36.74
C VAL A 77 14.34 -7.66 37.36
N GLY A 78 14.23 -8.98 37.39
CA GLY A 78 13.11 -9.72 38.00
C GLY A 78 11.89 -9.89 37.10
N GLY A 79 11.97 -9.53 35.82
CA GLY A 79 10.97 -9.89 34.82
C GLY A 79 11.09 -11.36 34.41
N LYS A 80 10.07 -11.89 33.73
CA LYS A 80 10.02 -13.28 33.25
C LYS A 80 9.80 -13.31 31.74
N ALA A 81 10.67 -13.96 30.99
CA ALA A 81 10.48 -14.14 29.54
C ALA A 81 9.82 -15.49 29.24
N HIS A 82 8.90 -15.50 28.28
CA HIS A 82 8.22 -16.71 27.80
C HIS A 82 8.26 -16.70 26.28
N PHE A 83 8.73 -17.78 25.67
CA PHE A 83 8.72 -17.90 24.21
C PHE A 83 7.52 -18.73 23.75
N ALA A 84 6.72 -18.18 22.85
CA ALA A 84 5.58 -18.83 22.25
C ALA A 84 5.82 -19.06 20.76
N LYS A 85 5.87 -20.34 20.37
CA LYS A 85 6.05 -20.74 18.97
C LYS A 85 4.88 -20.30 18.10
N ASP A 86 3.66 -20.40 18.60
CA ASP A 86 2.43 -20.14 17.86
C ASP A 86 1.34 -19.55 18.77
N ALA A 87 0.18 -19.25 18.16
CA ALA A 87 -0.97 -18.70 18.86
C ALA A 87 -1.48 -19.60 20.02
N ALA A 88 -1.42 -20.93 19.87
CA ALA A 88 -1.91 -21.86 20.90
C ALA A 88 -0.99 -21.84 22.13
N ALA A 89 0.32 -21.90 21.92
CA ALA A 89 1.30 -21.81 23.01
C ALA A 89 1.20 -20.45 23.74
N ALA A 90 1.02 -19.35 23.02
CA ALA A 90 0.86 -18.03 23.62
C ALA A 90 -0.39 -17.94 24.50
N ARG A 91 -1.53 -18.45 24.00
CA ARG A 91 -2.79 -18.53 24.74
C ARG A 91 -2.61 -19.33 26.03
N GLU A 92 -2.01 -20.52 25.96
CA GLU A 92 -1.78 -21.40 27.11
C GLU A 92 -0.93 -20.72 28.19
N ILE A 93 0.21 -20.12 27.80
CA ILE A 93 1.09 -19.40 28.71
C ILE A 93 0.34 -18.26 29.41
N ILE A 94 -0.34 -17.41 28.64
CA ILE A 94 -1.08 -16.25 29.17
C ILE A 94 -2.23 -16.70 30.08
N GLY A 95 -2.97 -17.73 29.67
CA GLY A 95 -4.06 -18.32 30.45
C GLY A 95 -3.57 -18.85 31.80
N GLN A 96 -2.44 -19.54 31.82
CA GLN A 96 -1.84 -20.04 33.06
C GLN A 96 -1.39 -18.91 33.99
N ILE A 97 -0.76 -17.86 33.46
CA ILE A 97 -0.36 -16.68 34.25
C ILE A 97 -1.61 -16.01 34.85
N CYS A 98 -2.66 -15.82 34.04
CA CYS A 98 -3.90 -15.21 34.50
C CYS A 98 -4.59 -16.04 35.59
N TRP A 99 -4.60 -17.37 35.46
CA TRP A 99 -5.14 -18.25 36.49
C TRP A 99 -4.36 -18.21 37.80
N ASN A 100 -3.03 -18.21 37.72
CA ASN A 100 -2.17 -18.12 38.90
C ASN A 100 -2.38 -16.78 39.63
N ALA A 101 -2.47 -15.68 38.87
CA ALA A 101 -2.69 -14.34 39.41
C ALA A 101 -4.08 -14.17 40.03
N ALA A 102 -5.09 -14.89 39.52
CA ALA A 102 -6.47 -14.82 40.01
C ALA A 102 -6.64 -15.35 41.45
N GLY A 103 -5.72 -16.19 41.95
CA GLY A 103 -5.72 -16.64 43.35
C GLY A 103 -7.04 -17.29 43.83
N GLY A 104 -7.78 -17.95 42.93
CA GLY A 104 -9.08 -18.57 43.22
C GLY A 104 -10.31 -17.67 43.03
N GLN A 105 -10.16 -16.46 42.47
CA GLN A 105 -11.29 -15.63 42.06
C GLN A 105 -12.18 -16.37 41.05
N ARG A 106 -13.50 -16.31 41.26
CA ARG A 106 -14.49 -16.99 40.40
C ARG A 106 -14.56 -16.42 38.98
N ARG A 107 -14.32 -15.11 38.83
CA ARG A 107 -14.35 -14.38 37.55
C ARG A 107 -13.30 -13.26 37.59
N PRO A 108 -11.99 -13.59 37.45
CA PRO A 108 -10.95 -12.59 37.53
C PRO A 108 -11.08 -11.59 36.38
N ILE A 109 -10.85 -10.32 36.70
CA ILE A 109 -10.86 -9.24 35.71
C ILE A 109 -9.46 -9.14 35.09
N VAL A 110 -9.42 -9.17 33.76
CA VAL A 110 -8.20 -8.99 32.97
C VAL A 110 -8.39 -7.76 32.10
N THR A 111 -7.66 -6.69 32.42
CA THR A 111 -7.66 -5.47 31.60
C THR A 111 -6.63 -5.61 30.48
N LYS A 112 -7.01 -5.28 29.25
CA LYS A 112 -6.13 -5.35 28.08
C LYS A 112 -6.06 -3.99 27.40
N VAL A 113 -4.84 -3.55 27.09
CA VAL A 113 -4.59 -2.46 26.15
C VAL A 113 -4.67 -3.03 24.74
N LYS A 114 -5.11 -2.22 23.80
CA LYS A 114 -5.06 -2.52 22.38
C LYS A 114 -3.72 -3.15 21.96
N SER A 115 -3.79 -4.35 21.40
CA SER A 115 -2.64 -5.06 20.88
C SER A 115 -3.04 -5.93 19.69
N MET A 116 -2.46 -5.65 18.52
CA MET A 116 -2.67 -6.47 17.33
C MET A 116 -2.18 -7.91 17.53
N ALA A 117 -1.18 -8.14 18.38
CA ALA A 117 -0.72 -9.50 18.69
C ALA A 117 -1.75 -10.26 19.55
N GLY A 118 -2.51 -9.56 20.39
CA GLY A 118 -3.64 -10.14 21.11
C GLY A 118 -4.78 -10.55 20.18
N GLU A 119 -5.07 -9.71 19.17
CA GLU A 119 -6.04 -10.04 18.11
C GLU A 119 -5.55 -11.18 17.22
N GLU A 120 -4.26 -11.19 16.87
CA GLU A 120 -3.61 -12.22 16.04
C GLU A 120 -3.79 -13.61 16.64
N ILE A 121 -3.78 -13.70 17.97
CA ILE A 121 -4.00 -14.94 18.70
C ILE A 121 -5.41 -15.01 19.28
N GLU A 122 -6.40 -14.22 18.87
CA GLU A 122 -7.78 -14.22 19.41
C GLU A 122 -7.83 -14.37 20.95
N LEU A 123 -7.01 -13.58 21.66
CA LEU A 123 -6.77 -13.77 23.09
C LEU A 123 -8.04 -13.58 23.93
N ASN A 124 -8.90 -12.62 23.55
CA ASN A 124 -10.10 -12.30 24.32
C ASN A 124 -11.07 -13.49 24.36
N PRO A 125 -11.53 -14.06 23.22
CA PRO A 125 -12.36 -15.27 23.22
C PRO A 125 -11.75 -16.43 24.02
N TYR A 126 -10.42 -16.61 23.93
CA TYR A 126 -9.74 -17.68 24.68
C TYR A 126 -9.84 -17.47 26.19
N LEU A 127 -9.48 -16.29 26.71
CA LEU A 127 -9.54 -16.01 28.15
C LEU A 127 -11.00 -15.97 28.67
N GLU A 128 -11.93 -15.49 27.86
CA GLU A 128 -13.37 -15.53 28.18
C GLU A 128 -13.88 -16.98 28.27
N SER A 129 -13.38 -17.89 27.43
CA SER A 129 -13.70 -19.34 27.52
C SER A 129 -13.19 -20.00 28.81
N LEU A 130 -12.17 -19.40 29.45
CA LEU A 130 -11.70 -19.80 30.77
C LEU A 130 -12.52 -19.15 31.91
N GLY A 131 -13.58 -18.41 31.61
CA GLY A 131 -14.45 -17.78 32.61
C GLY A 131 -13.92 -16.45 33.16
N MET A 132 -12.90 -15.85 32.53
CA MET A 132 -12.36 -14.54 32.91
C MET A 132 -13.21 -13.41 32.33
N GLU A 133 -13.24 -12.25 33.00
CA GLU A 133 -13.80 -11.02 32.43
C GLU A 133 -12.69 -10.22 31.75
N VAL A 134 -12.61 -10.32 30.42
CA VAL A 134 -11.63 -9.55 29.63
C VAL A 134 -12.22 -8.19 29.29
N VAL A 135 -11.48 -7.12 29.58
CA VAL A 135 -11.91 -5.75 29.39
C VAL A 135 -10.90 -5.02 28.52
N GLU A 136 -11.29 -4.69 27.28
CA GLU A 136 -10.52 -3.74 26.47
C GLU A 136 -10.59 -2.35 27.08
N THR A 137 -9.44 -1.69 27.14
CA THR A 137 -9.28 -0.42 27.86
C THR A 137 -9.07 0.77 26.93
N ASP A 138 -8.68 0.51 25.68
CA ASP A 138 -8.65 1.51 24.60
C ASP A 138 -10.09 1.77 24.16
N LEU A 139 -10.48 3.04 24.01
CA LEU A 139 -11.88 3.37 23.70
C LEU A 139 -12.32 2.75 22.36
N GLY A 140 -11.44 2.76 21.36
CA GLY A 140 -11.70 2.18 20.05
C GLY A 140 -11.86 0.66 20.12
N GLU A 141 -10.92 -0.01 20.78
CA GLU A 141 -10.94 -1.47 20.94
C GLU A 141 -12.13 -1.93 21.80
N ARG A 142 -12.52 -1.14 22.80
CA ARG A 142 -13.70 -1.40 23.63
C ARG A 142 -14.99 -1.34 22.81
N MET A 143 -15.12 -0.41 21.86
CA MET A 143 -16.26 -0.39 20.95
C MET A 143 -16.29 -1.61 20.04
N VAL A 144 -15.12 -2.02 19.54
CA VAL A 144 -14.97 -3.23 18.71
C VAL A 144 -15.39 -4.48 19.52
N GLN A 145 -14.92 -4.60 20.76
CA GLN A 145 -15.31 -5.66 21.70
C GLN A 145 -16.83 -5.70 21.93
N LEU A 146 -17.44 -4.56 22.30
CA LEU A 146 -18.87 -4.49 22.61
C LEU A 146 -19.78 -4.71 21.40
N THR A 147 -19.25 -4.52 20.18
CA THR A 147 -19.98 -4.78 18.93
C THR A 147 -19.71 -6.16 18.33
N ASN A 148 -18.85 -6.98 18.96
CA ASN A 148 -18.38 -8.26 18.43
C ASN A 148 -17.87 -8.15 16.98
N THR A 149 -17.07 -7.11 16.71
CA THR A 149 -16.42 -6.89 15.42
C THR A 149 -14.90 -7.05 15.54
N HIS A 150 -14.18 -6.88 14.43
CA HIS A 150 -12.71 -6.83 14.43
C HIS A 150 -12.18 -5.42 14.16
N PRO A 151 -10.94 -5.10 14.54
CA PRO A 151 -10.31 -3.83 14.17
C PRO A 151 -10.23 -3.61 12.66
N SER A 152 -10.71 -2.46 12.22
CA SER A 152 -10.66 -2.05 10.81
C SER A 152 -9.42 -1.22 10.44
N HIS A 153 -8.62 -0.79 11.43
CA HIS A 153 -7.39 -0.04 11.18
C HIS A 153 -6.36 -0.22 12.31
N LEU A 154 -5.07 -0.32 11.97
CA LEU A 154 -3.98 -0.58 12.92
C LEU A 154 -3.89 0.43 14.07
N ILE A 155 -4.08 1.73 13.82
CA ILE A 155 -4.00 2.77 14.86
C ILE A 155 -5.37 3.28 15.32
N ALA A 156 -6.44 3.00 14.58
CA ALA A 156 -7.80 3.50 14.85
C ALA A 156 -8.82 2.35 14.69
N PRO A 157 -8.87 1.39 15.63
CA PRO A 157 -9.55 0.10 15.43
C PRO A 157 -11.02 0.25 15.01
N ALA A 158 -11.72 1.21 15.62
CA ALA A 158 -13.12 1.54 15.35
C ALA A 158 -13.35 2.61 14.26
N ILE A 159 -12.42 2.83 13.31
CA ILE A 159 -12.58 3.87 12.26
C ILE A 159 -13.84 3.67 11.38
N HIS A 160 -14.41 2.46 11.38
CA HIS A 160 -15.66 2.13 10.68
C HIS A 160 -16.93 2.48 11.48
N LEU A 161 -16.81 2.89 12.74
CA LEU A 161 -17.94 3.25 13.61
C LEU A 161 -18.07 4.77 13.71
N THR A 162 -19.31 5.25 13.72
CA THR A 162 -19.60 6.68 13.91
C THR A 162 -19.71 7.04 15.40
N LYS A 163 -19.68 8.34 15.72
CA LYS A 163 -19.93 8.81 17.09
C LYS A 163 -21.33 8.42 17.59
N GLU A 164 -22.31 8.36 16.69
CA GLU A 164 -23.68 7.93 17.01
C GLU A 164 -23.74 6.44 17.33
N ASP A 165 -22.93 5.62 16.65
CA ASP A 165 -22.82 4.19 16.97
C ASP A 165 -22.12 4.00 18.31
N ALA A 166 -21.05 4.75 18.59
CA ALA A 166 -20.38 4.75 19.89
C ALA A 166 -21.35 5.09 21.04
N ALA A 167 -22.13 6.17 20.89
CA ALA A 167 -23.13 6.58 21.88
C ALA A 167 -24.20 5.51 22.12
N ARG A 168 -24.64 4.82 21.06
CA ARG A 168 -25.58 3.68 21.17
C ARG A 168 -24.96 2.50 21.94
N VAL A 169 -23.69 2.19 21.66
CA VAL A 169 -22.96 1.09 22.33
C VAL A 169 -22.79 1.37 23.83
N PHE A 170 -22.50 2.62 24.20
CA PHE A 170 -22.31 3.02 25.61
C PHE A 170 -23.59 3.47 26.31
N GLY A 171 -24.72 3.62 25.59
CA GLY A 171 -25.98 4.10 26.17
C GLY A 171 -25.90 5.54 26.68
N THR A 172 -25.25 6.43 25.92
CA THR A 172 -25.00 7.84 26.30
C THR A 172 -25.36 8.81 25.15
N GLU A 173 -25.17 10.10 25.36
CA GLU A 173 -25.39 11.12 24.32
C GLU A 173 -24.32 11.04 23.21
N PRO A 174 -24.67 11.40 21.94
CA PRO A 174 -23.74 11.38 20.80
C PRO A 174 -22.76 12.56 20.77
N THR A 175 -22.16 12.85 21.93
CA THR A 175 -21.08 13.84 22.11
C THR A 175 -19.80 13.13 22.52
N VAL A 176 -18.66 13.67 22.09
CA VAL A 176 -17.34 13.08 22.40
C VAL A 176 -17.12 13.08 23.91
N GLU A 177 -17.55 14.15 24.57
CA GLU A 177 -17.42 14.38 26.00
C GLU A 177 -18.24 13.34 26.80
N ALA A 178 -19.50 13.09 26.43
CA ALA A 178 -20.36 12.14 27.15
C ALA A 178 -19.88 10.69 26.96
N ILE A 179 -19.44 10.33 25.74
CA ILE A 179 -18.84 9.02 25.46
C ILE A 179 -17.58 8.80 26.29
N GLN A 180 -16.67 9.78 26.30
CA GLN A 180 -15.43 9.69 27.08
C GLN A 180 -15.71 9.66 28.59
N ALA A 181 -16.68 10.44 29.09
CA ALA A 181 -17.05 10.43 30.50
C ALA A 181 -17.57 9.05 30.94
N HIS A 182 -18.49 8.47 30.18
CA HIS A 182 -19.02 7.13 30.45
C HIS A 182 -17.94 6.05 30.37
N ALA A 183 -17.08 6.10 29.36
CA ALA A 183 -15.96 5.16 29.23
C ALA A 183 -15.00 5.25 30.44
N ARG A 184 -14.66 6.47 30.89
CA ARG A 184 -13.83 6.67 32.08
C ARG A 184 -14.47 6.12 33.34
N GLU A 185 -15.76 6.37 33.54
CA GLU A 185 -16.49 5.87 34.72
C GLU A 185 -16.56 4.34 34.74
N SER A 186 -16.97 3.74 33.62
CA SER A 186 -17.12 2.28 33.50
C SER A 186 -15.79 1.51 33.61
N LEU A 187 -14.69 2.06 33.09
CA LEU A 187 -13.38 1.41 33.13
C LEU A 187 -12.64 1.61 34.45
N ARG A 188 -12.89 2.68 35.21
CA ARG A 188 -12.13 3.02 36.43
C ARG A 188 -12.11 1.89 37.44
N GLN A 189 -13.27 1.32 37.76
CA GLN A 189 -13.36 0.20 38.70
C GLN A 189 -12.71 -1.07 38.15
N LYS A 190 -12.75 -1.28 36.82
CA LYS A 190 -12.11 -2.43 36.17
C LYS A 190 -10.59 -2.38 36.30
N PHE A 191 -9.96 -1.22 36.12
CA PHE A 191 -8.51 -1.08 36.32
C PHE A 191 -8.08 -1.39 37.76
N ILE A 192 -8.84 -0.92 38.75
CA ILE A 192 -8.53 -1.13 40.18
C ILE A 192 -8.70 -2.59 40.58
N ALA A 193 -9.75 -3.25 40.06
CA ALA A 193 -10.10 -4.62 40.42
C ALA A 193 -9.38 -5.69 39.58
N ALA A 194 -8.63 -5.31 38.55
CA ALA A 194 -7.97 -6.25 37.65
C ALA A 194 -6.87 -7.04 38.36
N ALA A 195 -6.92 -8.37 38.19
CA ALA A 195 -5.86 -9.26 38.65
C ALA A 195 -4.64 -9.22 37.71
N VAL A 196 -4.89 -8.97 36.42
CA VAL A 196 -3.86 -8.90 35.38
C VAL A 196 -4.11 -7.74 34.44
N GLY A 197 -3.02 -7.03 34.13
CA GLY A 197 -2.94 -6.07 33.04
C GLY A 197 -2.18 -6.65 31.86
N ILE A 198 -2.78 -6.66 30.67
CA ILE A 198 -2.14 -7.12 29.44
C ILE A 198 -1.88 -5.93 28.52
N SER A 199 -0.64 -5.80 28.05
CA SER A 199 -0.26 -4.81 27.03
C SER A 199 0.37 -5.48 25.81
N GLY A 200 0.54 -4.71 24.74
CA GLY A 200 1.49 -5.03 23.68
C GLY A 200 2.91 -4.56 24.00
N ALA A 201 3.72 -4.42 22.95
CA ALA A 201 4.92 -3.57 22.93
C ALA A 201 5.09 -2.99 21.52
N ASN A 202 5.37 -1.70 21.42
CA ASN A 202 5.77 -1.09 20.14
C ASN A 202 7.24 -1.42 19.83
N MET A 203 8.08 -1.50 20.86
CA MET A 203 9.48 -1.93 20.83
C MET A 203 9.83 -2.75 22.09
N ALA A 204 10.76 -3.69 21.97
CA ALA A 204 11.40 -4.39 23.09
C ALA A 204 12.93 -4.25 22.95
N ILE A 205 13.60 -3.64 23.92
CA ILE A 205 14.98 -3.18 23.79
C ILE A 205 15.92 -4.21 24.42
N ALA A 206 16.68 -4.90 23.55
CA ALA A 206 17.58 -5.96 23.96
C ALA A 206 18.67 -5.48 24.92
N GLU A 207 19.18 -4.26 24.74
CA GLU A 207 20.20 -3.67 25.61
C GLU A 207 19.82 -3.63 27.09
N THR A 208 18.54 -3.41 27.40
CA THR A 208 18.07 -3.06 28.75
C THR A 208 16.93 -3.95 29.27
N GLY A 209 16.40 -4.88 28.47
CA GLY A 209 15.22 -5.67 28.83
C GLY A 209 13.94 -4.82 28.96
N THR A 210 13.93 -3.63 28.35
CA THR A 210 12.85 -2.65 28.49
C THR A 210 11.85 -2.76 27.34
N ILE A 211 10.55 -2.72 27.63
CA ILE A 211 9.53 -2.54 26.58
C ILE A 211 9.11 -1.08 26.48
N VAL A 212 8.72 -0.67 25.27
CA VAL A 212 8.21 0.68 25.01
C VAL A 212 6.79 0.61 24.48
N LEU A 213 5.90 1.36 25.12
CA LEU A 213 4.50 1.55 24.73
C LEU A 213 4.29 2.98 24.25
N VAL A 214 3.57 3.15 23.14
CA VAL A 214 3.29 4.44 22.52
C VAL A 214 1.77 4.59 22.41
N THR A 215 1.18 5.51 23.19
CA THR A 215 -0.27 5.69 23.26
C THR A 215 -0.69 7.17 23.26
N ASN A 216 -1.93 7.41 22.86
CA ASN A 216 -2.57 8.74 22.94
C ASN A 216 -3.62 8.82 24.05
N GLU A 217 -3.85 7.71 24.75
CA GLU A 217 -4.81 7.56 25.83
C GLU A 217 -4.07 7.03 27.06
N GLY A 218 -4.44 7.52 28.25
CA GLY A 218 -3.80 7.13 29.52
C GLY A 218 -4.28 5.78 30.08
N ASN A 219 -5.13 5.06 29.36
CA ASN A 219 -5.64 3.73 29.75
C ASN A 219 -4.51 2.68 29.85
N ALA A 220 -3.47 2.82 29.02
CA ALA A 220 -2.35 1.90 29.01
C ALA A 220 -1.53 1.99 30.30
N ASP A 221 -1.31 3.20 30.81
CA ASP A 221 -0.62 3.44 32.07
C ASP A 221 -1.37 2.73 33.20
N LEU A 222 -2.70 2.94 33.29
CA LEU A 222 -3.52 2.28 34.31
C LEU A 222 -3.49 0.76 34.20
N THR A 223 -3.53 0.22 32.97
CA THR A 223 -3.47 -1.24 32.74
C THR A 223 -2.11 -1.83 33.11
N THR A 224 -1.02 -1.09 32.90
CA THR A 224 0.34 -1.60 33.13
C THR A 224 0.88 -1.29 34.52
N THR A 225 0.24 -0.40 35.28
CA THR A 225 0.75 0.05 36.59
C THR A 225 -0.12 -0.30 37.79
N LEU A 226 -1.43 -0.57 37.62
CA LEU A 226 -2.31 -0.90 38.74
C LEU A 226 -2.42 -2.40 39.05
N PRO A 227 -2.59 -3.30 38.07
CA PRO A 227 -2.73 -4.73 38.35
C PRO A 227 -1.46 -5.32 38.97
N PRO A 228 -1.57 -6.30 39.87
CA PRO A 228 -0.41 -6.92 40.54
C PRO A 228 0.46 -7.75 39.58
N VAL A 229 -0.05 -8.11 38.42
CA VAL A 229 0.68 -8.82 37.36
C VAL A 229 0.52 -8.08 36.03
N HIS A 230 1.65 -7.79 35.38
CA HIS A 230 1.69 -7.22 34.03
C HIS A 230 2.19 -8.26 33.03
N ILE A 231 1.43 -8.49 31.96
CA ILE A 231 1.83 -9.31 30.81
C ILE A 231 2.02 -8.40 29.59
N ALA A 232 3.19 -8.44 28.96
CA ALA A 232 3.46 -7.81 27.67
C ALA A 232 3.54 -8.88 26.57
N LEU A 233 2.64 -8.84 25.60
CA LEU A 233 2.60 -9.75 24.45
C LEU A 233 3.09 -9.04 23.19
N PHE A 234 4.17 -9.54 22.58
CA PHE A 234 4.69 -8.97 21.35
C PHE A 234 5.43 -10.00 20.49
N GLY A 235 5.46 -9.75 19.18
CA GLY A 235 6.19 -10.61 18.25
C GLY A 235 7.70 -10.43 18.35
N ILE A 236 8.47 -11.45 17.96
CA ILE A 236 9.94 -11.34 17.84
C ILE A 236 10.37 -10.15 16.98
N ASP A 237 9.52 -9.74 16.02
CA ASP A 237 9.73 -8.59 15.14
C ASP A 237 9.73 -7.22 15.86
N LYS A 238 9.43 -7.18 17.17
CA LYS A 238 9.43 -5.94 17.97
C LYS A 238 10.75 -5.67 18.66
N ILE A 239 11.69 -6.62 18.65
CA ILE A 239 12.97 -6.45 19.32
C ILE A 239 13.86 -5.47 18.54
N VAL A 240 14.51 -4.57 19.27
CA VAL A 240 15.51 -3.60 18.80
C VAL A 240 16.78 -3.75 19.62
N ALA A 241 17.95 -3.47 19.04
CA ALA A 241 19.22 -3.66 19.71
C ALA A 241 19.42 -2.70 20.89
N SER A 242 19.09 -1.41 20.71
CA SER A 242 19.50 -0.34 21.62
C SER A 242 18.41 0.70 21.88
N LEU A 243 18.65 1.55 22.88
CA LEU A 243 17.84 2.74 23.14
C LEU A 243 17.81 3.69 21.92
N ASP A 244 18.95 3.84 21.23
CA ASP A 244 19.06 4.70 20.05
C ASP A 244 18.18 4.21 18.89
N ASP A 245 18.11 2.89 18.67
CA ASP A 245 17.20 2.30 17.69
C ASP A 245 15.72 2.55 18.04
N ALA A 246 15.37 2.47 19.34
CA ALA A 246 14.04 2.81 19.81
C ALA A 246 13.71 4.31 19.58
N VAL A 247 14.66 5.21 19.84
CA VAL A 247 14.51 6.64 19.57
C VAL A 247 14.35 6.91 18.07
N ALA A 248 15.12 6.26 17.20
CA ALA A 248 14.97 6.36 15.75
C ALA A 248 13.56 5.92 15.31
N MET A 249 13.03 4.82 15.87
CA MET A 249 11.65 4.39 15.65
C MET A 249 10.63 5.44 16.13
N LEU A 250 10.81 6.01 17.33
CA LEU A 250 9.93 7.04 17.90
C LEU A 250 9.92 8.35 17.11
N ARG A 251 11.01 8.70 16.41
CA ARG A 251 11.02 9.87 15.53
C ARG A 251 10.14 9.68 14.30
N MET A 252 9.98 8.44 13.83
CA MET A 252 9.22 8.13 12.61
C MET A 252 7.78 7.67 12.87
N LEU A 253 7.54 6.92 13.95
CA LEU A 253 6.27 6.24 14.22
C LEU A 253 5.08 7.21 14.39
N PRO A 254 5.09 8.20 15.31
CA PRO A 254 3.97 9.12 15.51
C PRO A 254 3.74 10.02 14.30
N ARG A 255 4.83 10.51 13.68
CA ARG A 255 4.75 11.35 12.47
C ARG A 255 4.07 10.60 11.34
N SER A 256 4.43 9.34 11.13
CA SER A 256 3.87 8.51 10.06
C SER A 256 2.43 8.08 10.32
N GLY A 257 2.08 7.80 11.57
CA GLY A 257 0.77 7.26 11.93
C GLY A 257 -0.27 8.35 12.14
N THR A 258 -0.07 9.20 13.14
CA THR A 258 -1.05 10.21 13.59
C THR A 258 -0.72 11.63 13.15
N GLY A 259 0.47 11.84 12.58
CA GLY A 259 0.97 13.17 12.22
C GLY A 259 1.36 14.02 13.43
N GLN A 260 1.63 13.39 14.57
CA GLN A 260 2.18 14.07 15.74
C GLN A 260 3.72 14.01 15.70
N ILE A 261 4.40 15.04 16.22
CA ILE A 261 5.86 14.99 16.44
C ILE A 261 6.20 13.87 17.42
N MET A 262 5.35 13.70 18.43
CA MET A 262 5.38 12.66 19.44
C MET A 262 3.94 12.48 20.01
N THR A 263 3.55 11.27 20.43
CA THR A 263 2.24 10.99 21.06
C THR A 263 2.11 11.60 22.46
N SER A 264 0.92 11.49 23.07
CA SER A 264 0.71 11.98 24.44
C SER A 264 1.54 11.22 25.49
N TYR A 265 1.70 9.90 25.31
CA TYR A 265 2.41 9.03 26.26
C TYR A 265 3.41 8.14 25.52
N VAL A 266 4.61 8.02 26.08
CA VAL A 266 5.61 6.99 25.75
C VAL A 266 6.13 6.41 27.04
N ASN A 267 5.72 5.19 27.34
CA ASN A 267 6.09 4.50 28.57
C ASN A 267 7.23 3.54 28.29
N TRP A 268 8.27 3.64 29.10
CA TRP A 268 9.43 2.75 29.09
C TRP A 268 9.33 1.90 30.36
N ILE A 269 9.11 0.61 30.21
CA ILE A 269 8.82 -0.29 31.34
C ILE A 269 9.91 -1.36 31.42
N THR A 270 10.59 -1.41 32.56
CA THR A 270 11.76 -2.27 32.81
C THR A 270 11.53 -3.12 34.05
N GLY A 271 11.02 -4.34 33.86
CA GLY A 271 10.73 -5.28 34.94
C GLY A 271 9.52 -4.90 35.80
N PRO A 272 9.28 -5.63 36.91
CA PRO A 272 8.23 -5.31 37.87
C PRO A 272 8.35 -3.89 38.43
N SER A 273 7.23 -3.34 38.91
CA SER A 273 7.20 -2.03 39.55
C SER A 273 8.15 -2.03 40.74
N ARG A 274 9.08 -1.07 40.80
CA ARG A 274 10.06 -1.00 41.88
C ARG A 274 10.52 0.43 42.16
N SER A 275 10.80 0.71 43.42
CA SER A 275 11.47 1.93 43.86
C SER A 275 12.44 1.57 44.99
N ALA A 276 13.44 2.41 45.20
CA ALA A 276 14.31 2.32 46.37
C ALA A 276 13.97 3.48 47.31
N ASP A 277 13.99 3.21 48.61
CA ASP A 277 13.92 4.29 49.61
C ASP A 277 15.28 5.02 49.72
N ILE A 278 15.36 6.00 50.62
CA ILE A 278 16.58 6.77 50.86
C ILE A 278 17.75 5.91 51.37
N GLU A 279 17.44 4.72 51.93
CA GLU A 279 18.41 3.73 52.43
C GLU A 279 18.81 2.71 51.36
N GLN A 280 18.36 2.89 50.10
CA GLN A 280 18.59 1.99 48.97
C GLN A 280 17.94 0.60 49.10
N SER A 281 16.92 0.46 49.95
CA SER A 281 16.13 -0.77 50.07
C SER A 281 15.13 -0.88 48.92
N LEU A 282 15.28 -1.90 48.07
CA LEU A 282 14.43 -2.10 46.91
C LEU A 282 13.07 -2.66 47.32
N THR A 283 12.00 -1.89 47.10
CA THR A 283 10.62 -2.34 47.28
C THR A 283 10.01 -2.68 45.92
N ILE A 284 9.44 -3.88 45.79
CA ILE A 284 8.75 -4.36 44.58
C ILE A 284 7.23 -4.22 44.75
N GLY A 285 6.54 -3.83 43.67
CA GLY A 285 5.10 -3.62 43.64
C GLY A 285 4.65 -2.25 44.16
N VAL A 286 5.50 -1.23 44.08
CA VAL A 286 5.21 0.12 44.64
C VAL A 286 3.99 0.76 43.99
N HIS A 287 3.85 0.64 42.67
CA HIS A 287 2.68 1.16 41.94
C HIS A 287 1.60 0.09 41.73
N GLY A 288 2.00 -1.17 41.54
CA GLY A 288 1.07 -2.29 41.36
C GLY A 288 1.79 -3.59 40.98
N PRO A 289 2.32 -3.74 39.74
CA PRO A 289 2.88 -4.99 39.28
C PRO A 289 4.04 -5.48 40.14
N ARG A 290 3.83 -6.60 40.83
CA ARG A 290 4.86 -7.36 41.54
C ARG A 290 5.57 -8.32 40.59
N GLU A 291 4.89 -8.68 39.50
CA GLU A 291 5.41 -9.56 38.47
C GLU A 291 5.23 -8.91 37.10
N MET A 292 6.24 -9.05 36.24
CA MET A 292 6.19 -8.66 34.84
C MET A 292 6.58 -9.87 33.97
N HIS A 293 5.70 -10.22 33.04
CA HIS A 293 5.89 -11.33 32.10
C HIS A 293 5.93 -10.79 30.66
N CYS A 294 6.97 -11.12 29.91
CA CYS A 294 7.06 -10.84 28.48
C CYS A 294 6.83 -12.13 27.70
N VAL A 295 5.72 -12.21 26.96
CA VAL A 295 5.41 -13.33 26.05
C VAL A 295 5.85 -12.92 24.64
N ILE A 296 6.93 -13.54 24.19
CA ILE A 296 7.60 -13.29 22.91
C ILE A 296 7.07 -14.30 21.88
N LEU A 297 6.36 -13.79 20.88
CA LEU A 297 5.61 -14.59 19.91
C LEU A 297 6.35 -14.73 18.56
N ASP A 298 6.53 -15.96 18.10
CA ASP A 298 6.96 -16.25 16.73
C ASP A 298 5.77 -16.24 15.77
N ASN A 299 4.90 -17.26 15.82
CA ASN A 299 3.70 -17.41 14.99
C ASN A 299 3.97 -17.20 13.48
N GLY A 300 5.05 -17.82 12.96
CA GLY A 300 5.42 -17.76 11.54
C GLY A 300 6.38 -16.62 11.16
N ARG A 301 6.90 -15.85 12.13
CA ARG A 301 7.87 -14.78 11.89
C ARG A 301 9.26 -15.32 11.57
N GLU A 302 9.69 -16.44 12.13
CA GLU A 302 10.95 -17.10 11.77
C GLU A 302 10.92 -17.61 10.33
N GLU A 303 9.80 -18.21 9.89
CA GLU A 303 9.60 -18.58 8.48
C GLU A 303 9.70 -17.34 7.57
N MET A 304 9.03 -16.26 7.94
CA MET A 304 9.09 -14.99 7.22
C MET A 304 10.50 -14.38 7.18
N ARG A 305 11.26 -14.51 8.27
CA ARG A 305 12.65 -14.02 8.38
C ARG A 305 13.60 -14.78 7.46
N ALA A 306 13.37 -16.09 7.31
CA ALA A 306 14.15 -16.95 6.42
C ALA A 306 13.87 -16.66 4.93
N ASP A 307 12.69 -16.12 4.60
CA ASP A 307 12.33 -15.78 3.22
C ASP A 307 12.95 -14.44 2.79
N PRO A 308 13.83 -14.41 1.77
CA PRO A 308 14.53 -13.19 1.35
C PRO A 308 13.60 -12.10 0.82
N LEU A 309 12.41 -12.46 0.32
CA LEU A 309 11.44 -11.49 -0.18
C LEU A 309 10.57 -10.93 0.93
N PHE A 310 10.17 -11.76 1.89
CA PHE A 310 9.20 -11.37 2.92
C PHE A 310 9.82 -10.84 4.21
N ARG A 311 11.09 -11.13 4.50
CA ARG A 311 11.75 -10.72 5.75
C ARG A 311 11.66 -9.23 6.06
N ASP A 312 11.68 -8.37 5.05
CA ASP A 312 11.55 -6.92 5.22
C ASP A 312 10.22 -6.53 5.88
N ALA A 313 9.15 -7.32 5.75
CA ALA A 313 7.87 -7.04 6.40
C ALA A 313 7.97 -7.03 7.93
N LEU A 314 8.92 -7.77 8.50
CA LEU A 314 9.20 -7.79 9.95
C LEU A 314 9.82 -6.47 10.45
N THR A 315 10.33 -5.62 9.56
CA THR A 315 10.82 -4.28 9.96
C THR A 315 9.68 -3.30 10.28
N CYS A 316 8.42 -3.67 10.00
CA CYS A 316 7.27 -2.80 10.11
C CYS A 316 7.03 -2.29 11.55
N ILE A 317 7.04 -0.97 11.71
CA ILE A 317 6.80 -0.28 12.98
C ILE A 317 5.31 -0.10 13.33
N ARG A 318 4.39 -0.71 12.56
CA ARG A 318 2.93 -0.69 12.76
C ARG A 318 2.30 0.72 12.82
N CYS A 319 2.81 1.67 12.06
CA CYS A 319 2.28 3.05 12.03
C CYS A 319 0.94 3.21 11.28
N GLY A 320 0.55 2.26 10.42
CA GLY A 320 -0.69 2.39 9.61
C GLY A 320 -0.59 3.32 8.39
N ALA A 321 0.55 3.96 8.14
CA ALA A 321 0.72 4.87 6.99
C ALA A 321 0.38 4.22 5.64
N CYS A 322 0.73 2.94 5.48
CA CYS A 322 0.42 2.18 4.27
C CYS A 322 -1.09 2.06 4.00
N SER A 323 -1.92 1.96 5.05
CA SER A 323 -3.38 1.92 4.94
C SER A 323 -3.94 3.29 4.57
N ASN A 324 -3.46 4.34 5.23
CA ASN A 324 -3.87 5.73 4.96
C ASN A 324 -3.58 6.19 3.53
N ALA A 325 -2.52 5.65 2.91
CA ALA A 325 -2.14 5.97 1.53
C ALA A 325 -2.76 5.04 0.48
N CYS A 326 -3.42 3.95 0.86
CA CYS A 326 -3.89 2.92 -0.06
C CYS A 326 -5.30 3.24 -0.60
N PRO A 327 -5.47 3.61 -1.89
CA PRO A 327 -6.78 4.01 -2.41
C PRO A 327 -7.89 2.95 -2.30
N PRO A 328 -7.66 1.66 -2.65
CA PRO A 328 -8.71 0.66 -2.50
C PRO A 328 -9.01 0.36 -1.03
N PHE A 329 -8.05 0.51 -0.11
CA PHE A 329 -8.33 0.41 1.34
C PHE A 329 -9.30 1.50 1.79
N MET A 330 -9.11 2.75 1.34
CA MET A 330 -10.04 3.85 1.64
C MET A 330 -11.45 3.58 1.08
N ALA A 331 -11.54 2.88 -0.04
CA ALA A 331 -12.82 2.60 -0.70
C ALA A 331 -13.65 1.52 0.01
N VAL A 332 -13.00 0.53 0.64
CA VAL A 332 -13.72 -0.63 1.20
C VAL A 332 -13.50 -0.88 2.68
N SER A 333 -12.59 -0.17 3.36
CA SER A 333 -12.15 -0.41 4.75
C SER A 333 -11.19 -1.59 4.95
N GLY A 334 -10.69 -1.73 6.18
CA GLY A 334 -9.71 -2.74 6.55
C GLY A 334 -10.24 -4.15 6.75
N HIS A 335 -11.55 -4.33 6.91
CA HIS A 335 -12.16 -5.67 7.02
C HIS A 335 -12.05 -6.48 5.73
N GLN A 336 -11.63 -5.88 4.63
CA GLN A 336 -11.49 -6.48 3.30
C GLN A 336 -10.01 -6.62 2.92
N PHE A 337 -9.09 -6.07 3.73
CA PHE A 337 -7.68 -5.89 3.44
C PHE A 337 -6.79 -6.68 4.42
N GLY A 338 -6.98 -7.99 4.44
CA GLY A 338 -6.31 -8.92 5.36
C GLY A 338 -7.33 -9.63 6.26
N HIS A 339 -6.83 -10.36 7.25
CA HIS A 339 -7.65 -11.04 8.25
C HIS A 339 -7.70 -10.22 9.56
N ILE A 340 -6.70 -10.36 10.44
CA ILE A 340 -6.54 -9.52 11.64
C ILE A 340 -5.76 -8.25 11.36
N TYR A 341 -4.54 -8.40 10.81
CA TYR A 341 -3.76 -7.27 10.35
C TYR A 341 -4.42 -6.71 9.10
N ASN A 342 -4.65 -5.40 9.10
CA ASN A 342 -5.31 -4.71 8.01
C ASN A 342 -4.33 -3.90 7.13
N GLY A 343 -4.80 -3.52 5.95
CA GLY A 343 -4.07 -2.70 5.00
C GLY A 343 -3.02 -3.47 4.20
N PRO A 344 -2.18 -2.76 3.42
CA PRO A 344 -1.17 -3.40 2.60
C PRO A 344 -0.18 -4.29 3.38
N ILE A 345 0.19 -3.91 4.61
CA ILE A 345 0.99 -4.78 5.47
C ILE A 345 0.21 -6.03 5.90
N GLY A 346 -1.08 -5.89 6.21
CA GLY A 346 -1.96 -7.01 6.56
C GLY A 346 -2.06 -8.07 5.47
N LEU A 347 -2.12 -7.65 4.21
CA LEU A 347 -2.08 -8.53 3.04
C LEU A 347 -0.80 -9.38 2.95
N VAL A 348 0.33 -8.88 3.47
CA VAL A 348 1.61 -9.60 3.51
C VAL A 348 1.70 -10.53 4.72
N LEU A 349 1.23 -10.08 5.88
CA LEU A 349 1.34 -10.83 7.13
C LEU A 349 0.32 -11.98 7.24
N THR A 350 -0.88 -11.82 6.66
CA THR A 350 -1.98 -12.79 6.81
C THR A 350 -1.58 -14.22 6.41
N PRO A 351 -0.88 -14.47 5.27
CA PRO A 351 -0.46 -15.82 4.91
C PRO A 351 0.42 -16.53 5.93
N PHE A 352 1.27 -15.80 6.67
CA PHE A 352 2.19 -16.37 7.65
C PHE A 352 1.51 -16.63 8.99
N HIS A 353 0.54 -15.81 9.39
CA HIS A 353 -0.14 -15.96 10.68
C HIS A 353 -1.45 -16.78 10.60
N HIS A 354 -2.15 -16.75 9.47
CA HIS A 354 -3.49 -17.31 9.30
C HIS A 354 -3.65 -18.16 8.03
N GLY A 355 -2.57 -18.36 7.27
CA GLY A 355 -2.59 -19.15 6.03
C GLY A 355 -3.03 -18.36 4.79
N LEU A 356 -2.63 -18.88 3.62
CA LEU A 356 -2.84 -18.21 2.33
C LEU A 356 -4.33 -18.07 1.96
N ASP A 357 -5.18 -19.00 2.41
CA ASP A 357 -6.61 -19.01 2.11
C ASP A 357 -7.33 -17.73 2.57
N GLU A 358 -6.95 -17.21 3.75
CA GLU A 358 -7.49 -15.96 4.31
C GLU A 358 -7.01 -14.71 3.56
N ALA A 359 -5.88 -14.80 2.84
CA ALA A 359 -5.30 -13.68 2.11
C ALA A 359 -5.60 -13.71 0.61
N ASP A 360 -6.00 -14.85 0.05
CA ASP A 360 -6.10 -15.10 -1.38
C ASP A 360 -6.96 -14.05 -2.12
N LEU A 361 -8.22 -13.87 -1.67
CA LEU A 361 -9.13 -12.88 -2.26
C LEU A 361 -8.77 -11.43 -1.87
N PRO A 362 -8.49 -11.09 -0.60
CA PRO A 362 -8.00 -9.76 -0.22
C PRO A 362 -6.80 -9.27 -1.04
N ASN A 363 -5.84 -10.16 -1.34
CA ASN A 363 -4.67 -9.83 -2.14
C ASN A 363 -5.02 -9.33 -3.54
N THR A 364 -6.17 -9.72 -4.10
CA THR A 364 -6.62 -9.26 -5.42
C THR A 364 -7.15 -7.82 -5.43
N LEU A 365 -7.39 -7.19 -4.27
CA LEU A 365 -7.81 -5.79 -4.17
C LEU A 365 -6.66 -4.78 -4.33
N CYS A 366 -5.40 -5.22 -4.25
CA CYS A 366 -4.26 -4.34 -4.46
C CYS A 366 -4.13 -3.92 -5.94
N THR A 367 -4.09 -2.62 -6.20
CA THR A 367 -3.96 -2.05 -7.56
C THR A 367 -2.52 -2.03 -8.10
N GLN A 368 -1.54 -2.45 -7.31
CA GLN A 368 -0.10 -2.36 -7.63
C GLN A 368 0.35 -0.92 -7.94
N CYS A 369 -0.15 0.05 -7.17
CA CYS A 369 0.14 1.47 -7.36
C CYS A 369 1.31 2.02 -6.52
N ASN A 370 1.99 1.18 -5.73
CA ASN A 370 3.17 1.50 -4.92
C ASN A 370 3.05 2.61 -3.86
N ALA A 371 1.86 3.19 -3.65
CA ALA A 371 1.64 4.26 -2.65
C ALA A 371 2.00 3.81 -1.23
N CYS A 372 1.76 2.55 -0.90
CA CYS A 372 2.08 1.99 0.41
C CYS A 372 3.59 1.87 0.69
N GLN A 373 4.41 1.68 -0.35
CA GLN A 373 5.87 1.66 -0.20
C GLN A 373 6.42 3.08 -0.11
N GLU A 374 5.96 3.99 -0.97
CA GLU A 374 6.37 5.41 -0.97
C GLU A 374 6.24 6.06 0.42
N ILE A 375 5.10 5.80 1.09
CA ILE A 375 4.80 6.38 2.41
C ILE A 375 5.49 5.66 3.58
N CYS A 376 6.06 4.48 3.33
CA CYS A 376 6.53 3.59 4.39
C CYS A 376 7.82 4.13 5.04
N PRO A 377 7.85 4.35 6.37
CA PRO A 377 9.04 4.88 7.05
C PRO A 377 10.21 3.90 7.14
N VAL A 378 10.02 2.65 6.72
CA VAL A 378 11.05 1.60 6.66
C VAL A 378 11.19 1.00 5.26
N ASP A 379 10.57 1.59 4.25
CA ASP A 379 10.70 1.19 2.83
C ASP A 379 10.48 -0.30 2.56
N ILE A 380 9.39 -0.86 3.10
CA ILE A 380 9.01 -2.25 2.85
C ILE A 380 8.42 -2.36 1.44
N PRO A 381 8.88 -3.32 0.61
CA PRO A 381 8.37 -3.53 -0.74
C PRO A 381 7.02 -4.28 -0.74
N LEU A 382 6.03 -3.73 -0.03
CA LEU A 382 4.69 -4.31 0.14
C LEU A 382 4.01 -4.69 -1.19
N PRO A 383 4.04 -3.86 -2.26
CA PRO A 383 3.42 -4.24 -3.54
C PRO A 383 3.98 -5.53 -4.12
N ARG A 384 5.32 -5.67 -4.09
CA ARG A 384 6.04 -6.85 -4.59
C ARG A 384 5.75 -8.10 -3.75
N GLN A 385 5.69 -7.95 -2.43
CA GLN A 385 5.33 -9.03 -1.51
C GLN A 385 3.87 -9.48 -1.69
N ILE A 386 2.93 -8.54 -1.84
CA ILE A 386 1.52 -8.86 -2.16
C ILE A 386 1.42 -9.57 -3.51
N LEU A 387 2.23 -9.16 -4.50
CA LEU A 387 2.25 -9.77 -5.82
C LEU A 387 2.74 -11.23 -5.76
N GLU A 388 3.71 -11.52 -4.89
CA GLU A 388 4.19 -12.88 -4.65
C GLU A 388 3.10 -13.77 -4.06
N HIS A 389 2.34 -13.29 -3.08
CA HIS A 389 1.19 -14.02 -2.56
C HIS A 389 0.12 -14.24 -3.65
N ARG A 390 -0.16 -13.22 -4.46
CA ARG A 390 -1.09 -13.30 -5.60
C ARG A 390 -0.63 -14.33 -6.66
N ARG A 391 0.69 -14.55 -6.80
CA ARG A 391 1.25 -15.58 -7.68
C ARG A 391 0.81 -16.97 -7.25
N LYS A 392 0.89 -17.25 -5.94
CA LYS A 392 0.49 -18.52 -5.30
C LYS A 392 -1.03 -18.65 -5.13
N GLY A 393 -1.76 -17.53 -5.13
CA GLY A 393 -3.22 -17.48 -5.00
C GLY A 393 -4.02 -18.01 -6.20
N ARG A 394 -5.31 -18.28 -5.95
CA ARG A 394 -6.26 -18.83 -6.93
C ARG A 394 -6.64 -17.77 -7.97
N LYS A 395 -6.76 -18.21 -9.22
CA LYS A 395 -7.19 -17.37 -10.34
C LYS A 395 -8.52 -17.89 -10.86
N SER A 396 -9.48 -16.99 -11.05
CA SER A 396 -10.77 -17.40 -11.63
C SER A 396 -10.65 -17.85 -13.08
N LEU A 397 -11.53 -18.77 -13.52
CA LEU A 397 -11.59 -19.22 -14.91
C LEU A 397 -11.72 -18.06 -15.90
N ARG A 398 -12.52 -17.04 -15.58
CA ARG A 398 -12.67 -15.83 -16.41
C ARG A 398 -11.34 -15.09 -16.57
N LYS A 399 -10.56 -14.96 -15.49
CA LYS A 399 -9.23 -14.32 -15.51
C LYS A 399 -8.23 -15.15 -16.32
N GLN A 400 -8.21 -16.47 -16.12
CA GLN A 400 -7.35 -17.38 -16.89
C GLN A 400 -7.67 -17.34 -18.39
N ALA A 401 -8.95 -17.35 -18.75
CA ALA A 401 -9.38 -17.25 -20.14
C ALA A 401 -8.95 -15.92 -20.77
N LEU A 402 -9.14 -14.79 -20.07
CA LEU A 402 -8.71 -13.47 -20.53
C LEU A 402 -7.19 -13.42 -20.77
N LEU A 403 -6.40 -13.89 -19.81
CA LEU A 403 -4.94 -13.90 -19.92
C LEU A 403 -4.48 -14.85 -21.04
N GLY A 404 -5.08 -16.02 -21.16
CA GLY A 404 -4.77 -16.99 -22.22
C GLY A 404 -5.13 -16.51 -23.64
N VAL A 405 -6.12 -15.63 -23.78
CA VAL A 405 -6.35 -14.90 -25.04
C VAL A 405 -5.28 -13.84 -25.25
N TRP A 406 -4.94 -13.08 -24.21
CA TRP A 406 -3.94 -12.01 -24.28
C TRP A 406 -2.52 -12.50 -24.61
N GLU A 407 -2.19 -13.73 -24.21
CA GLU A 407 -0.96 -14.43 -24.58
C GLU A 407 -0.86 -14.82 -26.07
N ARG A 408 -1.95 -14.70 -26.83
CA ARG A 408 -2.02 -15.04 -28.25
C ARG A 408 -2.27 -13.76 -29.06
N PRO A 409 -1.21 -13.02 -29.48
CA PRO A 409 -1.34 -11.70 -30.09
C PRO A 409 -2.30 -11.65 -31.27
N GLU A 410 -2.23 -12.61 -32.20
CA GLU A 410 -3.10 -12.67 -33.38
C GLU A 410 -4.57 -12.88 -33.03
N LEU A 411 -4.85 -13.73 -32.04
CA LEU A 411 -6.21 -13.99 -31.59
C LEU A 411 -6.78 -12.77 -30.87
N ALA A 412 -6.02 -12.20 -29.93
CA ALA A 412 -6.41 -10.99 -29.24
C ALA A 412 -6.62 -9.82 -30.22
N ASP A 413 -5.75 -9.70 -31.22
CA ASP A 413 -5.89 -8.73 -32.32
C ASP A 413 -7.25 -8.85 -33.01
N ARG A 414 -7.55 -10.04 -33.54
CA ARG A 414 -8.80 -10.31 -34.27
C ARG A 414 -10.03 -10.01 -33.42
N LEU A 415 -10.01 -10.42 -32.15
CA LEU A 415 -11.12 -10.17 -31.22
C LEU A 415 -11.31 -8.68 -30.94
N LEU A 416 -10.24 -7.93 -30.70
CA LEU A 416 -10.31 -6.48 -30.46
C LEU A 416 -10.80 -5.74 -31.70
N ARG A 417 -10.36 -6.12 -32.90
CA ARG A 417 -10.85 -5.54 -34.16
C ARG A 417 -12.33 -5.80 -34.37
N ALA A 418 -12.78 -7.03 -34.14
CA ALA A 418 -14.20 -7.38 -34.24
C ALA A 418 -15.06 -6.61 -33.23
N GLY A 419 -14.54 -6.36 -32.03
CA GLY A 419 -15.22 -5.59 -30.99
C GLY A 419 -15.17 -4.07 -31.16
N ALA A 420 -14.23 -3.54 -31.94
CA ALA A 420 -13.97 -2.09 -32.00
C ALA A 420 -15.17 -1.24 -32.44
N PRO A 421 -15.96 -1.63 -33.47
CA PRO A 421 -17.15 -0.88 -33.87
C PRO A 421 -18.20 -0.72 -32.76
N PHE A 422 -18.26 -1.69 -31.84
CA PHE A 422 -19.27 -1.76 -30.78
C PHE A 422 -18.77 -1.22 -29.43
N SER A 423 -17.47 -1.16 -29.22
CA SER A 423 -16.82 -0.76 -27.96
C SER A 423 -17.21 0.62 -27.43
N GLY A 424 -17.65 1.52 -28.33
CA GLY A 424 -18.07 2.88 -27.99
C GLY A 424 -19.55 3.03 -27.63
N LEU A 425 -20.38 2.01 -27.87
CA LEU A 425 -21.84 2.07 -27.71
C LEU A 425 -22.32 1.90 -26.27
N VAL A 426 -21.51 1.27 -25.41
CA VAL A 426 -21.86 1.02 -24.01
C VAL A 426 -21.14 2.06 -23.12
N PRO A 427 -21.86 2.94 -22.41
CA PRO A 427 -21.24 3.82 -21.43
C PRO A 427 -20.50 2.99 -20.36
N GLY A 428 -19.25 3.36 -20.07
CA GLY A 428 -18.42 2.64 -19.09
C GLY A 428 -17.55 1.51 -19.66
N THR A 429 -17.56 1.27 -20.98
CA THR A 429 -16.56 0.39 -21.63
C THR A 429 -15.46 1.20 -22.33
N PRO A 430 -14.20 0.70 -22.34
CA PRO A 430 -13.13 1.30 -23.13
C PRO A 430 -13.48 1.38 -24.61
N ARG A 431 -13.19 2.52 -25.23
CA ARG A 431 -13.31 2.68 -26.67
C ARG A 431 -12.06 2.12 -27.33
N LEU A 432 -12.23 1.12 -28.19
CA LEU A 432 -11.16 0.59 -29.01
C LEU A 432 -11.01 1.44 -30.28
N ALA A 433 -9.78 1.59 -30.74
CA ALA A 433 -9.47 2.23 -32.01
C ALA A 433 -9.96 1.34 -33.17
N ARG A 434 -10.66 1.95 -34.13
CA ARG A 434 -11.06 1.25 -35.37
C ARG A 434 -9.86 0.92 -36.25
N VAL A 435 -8.89 1.84 -36.27
CA VAL A 435 -7.60 1.68 -36.95
C VAL A 435 -6.51 1.74 -35.88
N PRO A 436 -5.89 0.60 -35.53
CA PRO A 436 -4.80 0.56 -34.57
C PRO A 436 -3.52 1.19 -35.14
N TYR A 437 -2.60 1.59 -34.27
CA TYR A 437 -1.36 2.25 -34.71
C TYR A 437 -0.53 1.38 -35.65
N ARG A 438 -0.47 0.06 -35.43
CA ARG A 438 0.23 -0.89 -36.30
C ARG A 438 -0.17 -0.84 -37.79
N ASP A 439 -1.38 -0.36 -38.09
CA ASP A 439 -1.89 -0.23 -39.46
C ASP A 439 -1.59 1.15 -40.05
N MET A 440 -1.30 2.14 -39.20
CA MET A 440 -0.93 3.52 -39.59
C MET A 440 0.59 3.73 -39.61
N ALA A 441 1.34 2.87 -38.91
CA ALA A 441 2.77 2.98 -38.77
C ALA A 441 3.47 2.88 -40.14
N PRO A 442 4.54 3.65 -40.37
CA PRO A 442 5.30 3.61 -41.63
C PRO A 442 5.81 2.20 -41.92
N GLU A 443 5.83 1.81 -43.20
CA GLU A 443 6.40 0.53 -43.63
C GLU A 443 7.93 0.56 -43.52
N GLY A 444 8.52 -0.48 -42.90
CA GLY A 444 9.97 -0.65 -42.76
C GLY A 444 10.46 -0.78 -41.31
N ASP A 445 11.76 -1.02 -41.15
CA ASP A 445 12.47 -1.18 -39.87
C ASP A 445 13.07 0.14 -39.33
N GLY A 446 12.70 1.27 -39.94
CA GLY A 446 13.29 2.59 -39.66
C GLY A 446 14.64 2.83 -40.33
N THR A 447 15.09 1.96 -41.24
CA THR A 447 16.37 2.16 -41.98
C THR A 447 16.16 2.73 -43.39
N THR A 448 15.02 2.45 -44.03
CA THR A 448 14.72 2.94 -45.38
C THR A 448 14.16 4.37 -45.31
N PRO A 449 14.83 5.37 -45.92
CA PRO A 449 14.32 6.75 -45.92
C PRO A 449 13.00 6.84 -46.69
N LYS A 450 12.06 7.67 -46.20
CA LYS A 450 10.95 8.15 -47.05
C LYS A 450 11.54 8.95 -48.22
N ALA A 451 10.90 8.88 -49.39
CA ALA A 451 11.33 9.65 -50.56
C ALA A 451 11.44 11.16 -50.19
N GLY A 452 12.66 11.70 -50.22
CA GLY A 452 12.96 13.09 -49.84
C GLY A 452 13.58 13.32 -48.46
N GLN A 453 13.83 12.28 -47.65
CA GLN A 453 14.55 12.40 -46.36
C GLN A 453 16.03 11.93 -46.49
N THR A 454 16.98 12.76 -46.04
CA THR A 454 18.41 12.42 -45.90
C THR A 454 18.70 11.60 -44.62
N GLU A 455 19.94 11.16 -44.46
CA GLU A 455 20.46 10.39 -43.30
C GLU A 455 20.00 10.95 -41.95
N GLY A 456 19.32 10.13 -41.15
CA GLY A 456 18.81 10.45 -39.83
C GLY A 456 18.92 9.22 -38.94
N GLU A 457 19.13 9.42 -37.64
CA GLU A 457 19.30 8.31 -36.70
C GLU A 457 18.01 7.46 -36.65
N PRO A 458 18.11 6.12 -36.63
CA PRO A 458 16.93 5.27 -36.50
C PRO A 458 16.31 5.43 -35.11
N LEU A 459 14.98 5.36 -35.04
CA LEU A 459 14.22 5.31 -33.80
C LEU A 459 13.09 4.31 -33.94
N THR A 460 12.97 3.40 -32.98
CA THR A 460 11.93 2.38 -32.94
C THR A 460 10.83 2.77 -31.96
N ILE A 461 9.57 2.79 -32.40
CA ILE A 461 8.43 2.96 -31.50
C ILE A 461 7.98 1.59 -30.97
N PHE A 462 8.02 1.44 -29.65
CA PHE A 462 7.26 0.40 -28.95
C PHE A 462 5.95 1.01 -28.45
N ALA A 463 4.87 0.87 -29.24
CA ALA A 463 3.59 1.52 -28.92
C ALA A 463 3.01 1.01 -27.59
N SER A 464 3.19 -0.27 -27.25
CA SER A 464 2.42 -1.05 -26.27
C SER A 464 1.03 -1.48 -26.76
N CYS A 465 0.53 -2.57 -26.17
CA CYS A 465 -0.80 -3.12 -26.49
C CYS A 465 -1.95 -2.12 -26.29
N MET A 466 -1.88 -1.22 -25.32
CA MET A 466 -2.95 -0.26 -25.01
C MET A 466 -2.95 0.91 -25.99
N VAL A 467 -1.79 1.50 -26.27
CA VAL A 467 -1.68 2.62 -27.23
C VAL A 467 -2.02 2.12 -28.62
N ASP A 468 -1.50 0.97 -29.04
CA ASP A 468 -1.80 0.40 -30.35
C ASP A 468 -3.31 0.23 -30.57
N ARG A 469 -4.07 -0.17 -29.54
CA ARG A 469 -5.49 -0.56 -29.68
C ARG A 469 -6.53 0.40 -29.13
N MET A 470 -6.14 1.33 -28.28
CA MET A 470 -7.08 2.21 -27.60
C MET A 470 -6.70 3.67 -27.76
N LEU A 471 -5.40 3.99 -27.76
CA LEU A 471 -4.89 5.36 -27.78
C LEU A 471 -3.83 5.56 -28.87
N PRO A 472 -4.10 5.23 -30.14
CA PRO A 472 -3.06 5.25 -31.18
C PRO A 472 -2.54 6.67 -31.46
N ALA A 473 -3.33 7.71 -31.13
CA ALA A 473 -2.92 9.11 -31.21
C ALA A 473 -1.62 9.39 -30.44
N SER A 474 -1.39 8.72 -29.31
CA SER A 474 -0.16 8.92 -28.52
C SER A 474 1.09 8.40 -29.24
N ALA A 475 0.98 7.29 -30.00
CA ALA A 475 2.07 6.79 -30.83
C ALA A 475 2.28 7.65 -32.09
N VAL A 476 1.20 8.12 -32.71
CA VAL A 476 1.29 9.08 -33.83
C VAL A 476 1.96 10.38 -33.39
N ALA A 477 1.62 10.89 -32.20
CA ALA A 477 2.25 12.08 -31.63
C ALA A 477 3.75 11.88 -31.40
N LEU A 478 4.15 10.73 -30.82
CA LEU A 478 5.56 10.37 -30.67
C LEU A 478 6.28 10.31 -32.01
N GLN A 479 5.66 9.69 -33.03
CA GLN A 479 6.20 9.63 -34.38
C GLN A 479 6.42 11.04 -34.94
N ARG A 480 5.42 11.93 -34.84
CA ARG A 480 5.51 13.31 -35.34
C ARG A 480 6.64 14.09 -34.65
N ILE A 481 6.76 13.98 -33.32
CA ILE A 481 7.83 14.63 -32.56
C ILE A 481 9.20 14.12 -33.00
N ALA A 482 9.35 12.80 -33.16
CA ALA A 482 10.61 12.20 -33.59
C ALA A 482 10.97 12.56 -35.04
N GLU A 483 10.02 12.48 -35.98
CA GLU A 483 10.21 12.84 -37.39
C GLU A 483 10.54 14.34 -37.54
N ALA A 484 9.91 15.23 -36.77
CA ALA A 484 10.22 16.66 -36.76
C ALA A 484 11.67 16.94 -36.32
N ALA A 485 12.22 16.11 -35.44
CA ALA A 485 13.63 16.19 -35.03
C ALA A 485 14.60 15.43 -35.96
N GLY A 486 14.11 14.86 -37.07
CA GLY A 486 14.95 14.18 -38.07
C GLY A 486 15.20 12.70 -37.83
N TYR A 487 14.52 12.04 -36.89
CA TYR A 487 14.64 10.59 -36.69
C TYR A 487 13.92 9.81 -37.79
N LYS A 488 14.48 8.65 -38.15
CA LYS A 488 13.82 7.65 -39.01
C LYS A 488 13.02 6.67 -38.15
N VAL A 489 11.71 6.87 -38.10
CA VAL A 489 10.83 6.10 -37.21
C VAL A 489 10.47 4.74 -37.82
N GLY A 490 10.77 3.67 -37.09
CA GLY A 490 10.40 2.29 -37.38
C GLY A 490 9.40 1.72 -36.38
N PHE A 491 8.63 0.70 -36.81
CA PHE A 491 7.68 -0.01 -35.97
C PHE A 491 7.67 -1.52 -36.26
N PRO A 492 8.32 -2.34 -35.42
CA PRO A 492 8.28 -3.79 -35.57
C PRO A 492 6.87 -4.34 -35.34
N LYS A 493 6.17 -4.76 -36.40
CA LYS A 493 4.76 -5.20 -36.34
C LYS A 493 4.53 -6.45 -35.46
N GLY A 494 5.57 -7.22 -35.18
CA GLY A 494 5.53 -8.37 -34.27
C GLY A 494 5.40 -8.00 -32.78
N GLN A 495 5.56 -6.72 -32.41
CA GLN A 495 5.43 -6.28 -31.02
C GLN A 495 3.99 -6.41 -30.49
N TRP A 496 3.83 -6.73 -29.21
CA TRP A 496 2.52 -6.89 -28.58
C TRP A 496 2.44 -6.30 -27.16
N CYS A 497 2.66 -7.12 -26.13
CA CYS A 497 2.48 -6.75 -24.72
C CYS A 497 3.79 -6.95 -23.96
N CYS A 498 4.11 -6.04 -23.04
CA CYS A 498 5.28 -6.13 -22.17
C CYS A 498 5.19 -7.20 -21.07
N GLY A 499 4.00 -7.79 -20.86
CA GLY A 499 3.75 -8.79 -19.81
C GLY A 499 3.13 -8.24 -18.52
N LEU A 500 3.11 -6.91 -18.32
CA LEU A 500 2.67 -6.29 -17.06
C LEU A 500 1.26 -6.68 -16.60
N ILE A 501 0.30 -6.79 -17.52
CA ILE A 501 -1.09 -7.16 -17.18
C ILE A 501 -1.16 -8.57 -16.59
N ALA A 502 -0.40 -9.52 -17.16
CA ALA A 502 -0.29 -10.89 -16.67
C ALA A 502 0.48 -10.94 -15.35
N ALA A 503 1.57 -10.18 -15.23
CA ALA A 503 2.34 -10.10 -14.01
C ALA A 503 1.49 -9.60 -12.83
N ASN A 504 0.80 -8.46 -13.01
CA ASN A 504 -0.13 -7.90 -12.03
C ASN A 504 -1.28 -8.86 -11.71
N ALA A 505 -1.64 -9.76 -12.62
CA ALA A 505 -2.61 -10.82 -12.35
C ALA A 505 -2.06 -11.97 -11.48
N GLY A 506 -0.76 -11.98 -11.17
CA GLY A 506 -0.06 -13.09 -10.51
C GLY A 506 0.32 -14.22 -11.47
N ASP A 507 0.31 -13.97 -12.79
CA ASP A 507 0.67 -14.94 -13.83
C ASP A 507 2.05 -14.60 -14.42
N PHE A 508 3.09 -14.96 -13.67
CA PHE A 508 4.48 -14.66 -14.05
C PHE A 508 4.93 -15.49 -15.26
N LYS A 509 4.38 -16.69 -15.45
CA LYS A 509 4.68 -17.53 -16.62
C LYS A 509 4.16 -16.86 -17.90
N GLY A 510 2.90 -16.42 -17.90
CA GLY A 510 2.33 -15.65 -19.00
C GLY A 510 3.05 -14.32 -19.22
N ALA A 511 3.42 -13.62 -18.15
CA ALA A 511 4.18 -12.37 -18.22
C ALA A 511 5.56 -12.56 -18.88
N ASN A 512 6.32 -13.57 -18.46
CA ASN A 512 7.62 -13.90 -19.04
C ASN A 512 7.51 -14.26 -20.52
N LYS A 513 6.55 -15.11 -20.88
CA LYS A 513 6.29 -15.48 -22.28
C LYS A 513 6.01 -14.27 -23.17
N LEU A 514 5.15 -13.36 -22.71
CA LEU A 514 4.84 -12.11 -23.40
C LEU A 514 6.07 -11.21 -23.53
N ASN A 515 6.83 -11.05 -22.44
CA ASN A 515 8.04 -10.24 -22.41
C ASN A 515 9.13 -10.78 -23.36
N THR A 516 9.37 -12.08 -23.34
CA THR A 516 10.33 -12.76 -24.22
C THR A 516 9.93 -12.62 -25.69
N SER A 517 8.63 -12.76 -26.00
CA SER A 517 8.12 -12.52 -27.36
C SER A 517 8.30 -11.07 -27.80
N LEU A 518 8.09 -10.10 -26.91
CA LEU A 518 8.35 -8.69 -27.20
C LEU A 518 9.84 -8.43 -27.44
N ALA A 519 10.72 -8.99 -26.61
CA ALA A 519 12.16 -8.88 -26.78
C ALA A 519 12.61 -9.45 -28.14
N GLY A 520 12.07 -10.60 -28.54
CA GLY A 520 12.30 -11.18 -29.87
C GLY A 520 11.85 -10.25 -31.00
N ALA A 521 10.66 -9.66 -30.90
CA ALA A 521 10.14 -8.73 -31.91
C ALA A 521 10.93 -7.42 -32.03
N LEU A 522 11.60 -7.00 -30.95
CA LEU A 522 12.39 -5.76 -30.92
C LEU A 522 13.88 -5.98 -31.17
N ARG A 523 14.37 -7.23 -31.15
CA ARG A 523 15.79 -7.58 -31.21
C ARG A 523 16.50 -6.98 -32.42
N ASP A 524 15.89 -7.11 -33.59
CA ASP A 524 16.48 -6.66 -34.87
C ASP A 524 16.18 -5.19 -35.21
N SER A 525 15.36 -4.53 -34.38
CA SER A 525 15.06 -3.10 -34.55
C SER A 525 16.32 -2.25 -34.45
N LYS A 526 16.32 -1.03 -35.00
CA LYS A 526 17.48 -0.13 -35.00
C LYS A 526 17.26 1.10 -34.11
N GLY A 527 18.35 1.63 -33.57
CA GLY A 527 18.38 2.87 -32.79
C GLY A 527 17.66 2.82 -31.44
N LEU A 528 17.26 3.98 -30.90
CA LEU A 528 16.56 4.03 -29.61
C LEU A 528 15.18 3.38 -29.70
N ILE A 529 14.72 2.74 -28.63
CA ILE A 529 13.35 2.19 -28.52
C ILE A 529 12.56 3.10 -27.59
N VAL A 530 11.61 3.85 -28.13
CA VAL A 530 10.81 4.80 -27.33
C VAL A 530 9.39 4.30 -27.20
N THR A 531 8.86 4.30 -25.98
CA THR A 531 7.48 3.87 -25.71
C THR A 531 6.64 4.99 -25.09
N PRO A 532 5.44 5.28 -25.65
CA PRO A 532 4.47 6.22 -25.09
C PRO A 532 3.68 5.59 -23.92
N SER A 533 4.36 4.78 -23.10
CA SER A 533 3.76 4.08 -21.98
C SER A 533 4.80 3.89 -20.90
N ALA A 534 4.80 4.78 -19.90
CA ALA A 534 5.66 4.68 -18.74
C ALA A 534 5.56 3.30 -18.05
N SER A 535 4.35 2.73 -18.00
CA SER A 535 4.12 1.40 -17.45
C SER A 535 4.80 0.27 -18.24
N CYS A 536 4.83 0.38 -19.57
CA CYS A 536 5.46 -0.64 -20.41
C CYS A 536 6.98 -0.49 -20.45
N PHE A 537 7.50 0.73 -20.33
CA PHE A 537 8.91 0.99 -20.07
C PHE A 537 9.34 0.31 -18.77
N GLY A 538 8.74 0.67 -17.62
CA GLY A 538 9.08 0.09 -16.31
C GLY A 538 8.91 -1.42 -16.26
N ALA A 539 7.84 -1.96 -16.85
CA ALA A 539 7.64 -3.40 -16.95
C ALA A 539 8.78 -4.13 -17.65
N PHE A 540 9.32 -3.55 -18.74
CA PHE A 540 10.35 -4.21 -19.54
C PHE A 540 11.76 -4.02 -18.96
N THR A 541 12.05 -2.83 -18.43
CA THR A 541 13.40 -2.45 -17.98
C THR A 541 13.65 -2.72 -16.50
N ILE A 542 12.60 -2.76 -15.67
CA ILE A 542 12.71 -2.89 -14.21
C ILE A 542 12.09 -4.21 -13.73
N ASP A 543 10.84 -4.50 -14.11
CA ASP A 543 10.09 -5.60 -13.47
C ASP A 543 10.29 -6.97 -14.12
N ALA A 544 10.60 -7.02 -15.42
CA ALA A 544 10.67 -8.27 -16.17
C ALA A 544 11.58 -9.36 -15.56
N PRO A 545 12.77 -9.03 -14.98
CA PRO A 545 13.60 -10.03 -14.28
C PRO A 545 12.86 -10.77 -13.18
N ASP A 546 11.99 -10.10 -12.41
CA ASP A 546 11.23 -10.71 -11.31
C ASP A 546 10.23 -11.77 -11.78
N TRP A 547 9.86 -11.73 -13.06
CA TRP A 547 8.92 -12.69 -13.67
C TRP A 547 9.66 -13.86 -14.35
N GLY A 548 10.99 -13.83 -14.36
CA GLY A 548 11.87 -14.83 -14.98
C GLY A 548 12.22 -14.52 -16.44
N ALA A 549 12.04 -13.28 -16.89
CA ALA A 549 12.48 -12.88 -18.23
C ALA A 549 14.02 -12.86 -18.31
N PRO A 550 14.61 -13.35 -19.41
CA PRO A 550 16.07 -13.35 -19.57
C PRO A 550 16.62 -11.92 -19.56
N GLU A 551 17.84 -11.76 -19.06
CA GLU A 551 18.57 -10.51 -19.19
C GLU A 551 18.97 -10.28 -20.65
N ASP A 552 18.63 -9.09 -21.17
CA ASP A 552 19.03 -8.61 -22.49
C ASP A 552 19.43 -7.14 -22.35
N GLU A 553 20.55 -6.93 -21.65
CA GLU A 553 21.05 -5.59 -21.32
C GLU A 553 21.27 -4.69 -22.55
N PRO A 554 21.82 -5.20 -23.68
CA PRO A 554 21.93 -4.39 -24.90
C PRO A 554 20.58 -3.89 -25.41
N LEU A 555 19.53 -4.71 -25.36
CA LEU A 555 18.19 -4.30 -25.76
C LEU A 555 17.59 -3.30 -24.75
N ARG A 556 17.70 -3.57 -23.44
CA ARG A 556 17.20 -2.68 -22.37
C ARG A 556 17.87 -1.30 -22.41
N ALA A 557 19.18 -1.25 -22.65
CA ALA A 557 19.94 -0.01 -22.74
C ALA A 557 19.46 0.93 -23.86
N ARG A 558 18.76 0.39 -24.88
CA ARG A 558 18.16 1.18 -25.97
C ARG A 558 16.80 1.76 -25.62
N PHE A 559 16.12 1.27 -24.58
CA PHE A 559 14.79 1.75 -24.21
C PHE A 559 14.83 3.14 -23.59
N ARG A 560 13.86 3.98 -23.94
CA ARG A 560 13.58 5.28 -23.30
C ARG A 560 12.09 5.41 -23.04
N ASP A 561 11.73 5.97 -21.89
CA ASP A 561 10.38 6.46 -21.68
C ASP A 561 10.16 7.71 -22.55
N SER A 562 8.96 7.87 -23.09
CA SER A 562 8.67 8.97 -24.02
C SER A 562 8.77 10.35 -23.39
N THR A 563 8.52 10.47 -22.09
CA THR A 563 8.47 11.76 -21.40
C THR A 563 9.87 12.36 -21.27
N ARG A 564 10.84 11.60 -20.74
CA ARG A 564 12.24 12.03 -20.70
C ARG A 564 12.81 12.21 -22.10
N PHE A 565 12.50 11.30 -23.03
CA PHE A 565 12.96 11.40 -24.41
C PHE A 565 12.50 12.71 -25.07
N ALA A 566 11.20 13.02 -25.04
CA ALA A 566 10.66 14.23 -25.64
C ALA A 566 11.17 15.50 -24.93
N LEU A 567 11.27 15.48 -23.60
CA LEU A 567 11.83 16.60 -22.84
C LEU A 567 13.27 16.91 -23.25
N GLN A 568 14.14 15.90 -23.27
CA GLN A 568 15.54 16.06 -23.68
C GLN A 568 15.66 16.53 -25.13
N LEU A 569 14.85 15.96 -26.02
CA LEU A 569 14.85 16.30 -27.44
C LEU A 569 14.46 17.76 -27.67
N LEU A 570 13.36 18.20 -27.08
CA LEU A 570 12.80 19.53 -27.30
C LEU A 570 13.55 20.62 -26.53
N ALA A 571 14.15 20.28 -25.39
CA ALA A 571 15.07 21.20 -24.72
C ALA A 571 16.32 21.51 -25.57
N ASN A 572 16.80 20.53 -26.34
CA ASN A 572 17.94 20.70 -27.25
C ASN A 572 17.57 21.30 -28.60
N ARG A 573 16.28 21.22 -28.98
CA ARG A 573 15.75 21.66 -30.28
C ARG A 573 14.48 22.52 -30.07
N PRO A 574 14.57 23.64 -29.33
CA PRO A 574 13.39 24.44 -28.98
C PRO A 574 12.71 25.06 -30.21
N GLU A 575 13.42 25.20 -31.33
CA GLU A 575 12.86 25.69 -32.59
C GLU A 575 11.81 24.75 -33.21
N LEU A 576 11.68 23.51 -32.71
CA LEU A 576 10.63 22.58 -33.10
C LEU A 576 9.28 22.90 -32.47
N LEU A 577 9.20 23.88 -31.56
CA LEU A 577 7.97 24.26 -30.86
C LEU A 577 7.52 25.68 -31.23
N ARG A 578 6.22 25.83 -31.46
CA ARG A 578 5.54 27.12 -31.60
C ARG A 578 5.05 27.58 -30.23
N THR A 579 5.72 28.58 -29.67
CA THR A 579 5.42 29.12 -28.34
C THR A 579 4.49 30.34 -28.36
N ASP A 580 4.02 30.74 -29.54
CA ASP A 580 3.14 31.90 -29.77
C ASP A 580 1.64 31.58 -29.65
N GLN A 581 1.26 30.32 -29.40
CA GLN A 581 -0.13 29.90 -29.24
C GLN A 581 -0.64 30.11 -27.81
N MET A 582 -1.91 30.54 -27.68
CA MET A 582 -2.59 30.65 -26.40
C MET A 582 -2.56 29.31 -25.66
N SER A 583 -2.04 29.31 -24.44
CA SER A 583 -1.94 28.12 -23.64
C SER A 583 -3.19 27.84 -22.82
N LEU A 584 -3.63 26.58 -22.86
CA LEU A 584 -4.70 26.10 -22.00
C LEU A 584 -4.12 25.70 -20.65
N LYS A 585 -4.91 25.94 -19.60
CA LYS A 585 -4.66 25.39 -18.27
C LYS A 585 -5.05 23.93 -18.25
N ILE A 586 -4.12 23.05 -17.90
CA ILE A 586 -4.31 21.59 -17.95
C ILE A 586 -4.09 20.97 -16.58
N ALA A 587 -4.95 20.02 -16.20
CA ALA A 587 -4.72 19.21 -15.01
C ALA A 587 -3.74 18.08 -15.35
N TYR A 588 -2.71 17.86 -14.53
CA TYR A 588 -1.80 16.73 -14.73
C TYR A 588 -2.10 15.59 -13.76
N HIS A 589 -2.24 14.39 -14.31
CA HIS A 589 -2.35 13.16 -13.54
C HIS A 589 -1.01 12.41 -13.51
N ASP A 590 -0.39 12.42 -12.33
CA ASP A 590 0.74 11.54 -12.01
C ASP A 590 0.29 10.07 -11.99
N SER A 591 0.69 9.32 -13.02
CA SER A 591 0.49 7.87 -13.03
C SER A 591 1.40 7.22 -11.99
N CYS A 592 0.94 6.12 -11.37
CA CYS A 592 1.74 5.49 -10.32
C CYS A 592 3.06 4.90 -10.84
N GLN A 593 3.11 4.44 -12.10
CA GLN A 593 4.35 3.97 -12.71
C GLN A 593 5.31 5.13 -12.96
N THR A 594 4.84 6.26 -13.49
CA THR A 594 5.65 7.47 -13.71
C THR A 594 6.22 8.00 -12.40
N LEU A 595 5.35 8.25 -11.42
CA LEU A 595 5.72 8.89 -10.17
C LEU A 595 6.58 7.98 -9.28
N ARG A 596 6.16 6.73 -9.07
CA ARG A 596 6.72 5.88 -8.01
C ARG A 596 7.66 4.81 -8.52
N GLN A 597 7.51 4.37 -9.76
CA GLN A 597 8.40 3.36 -10.35
C GLN A 597 9.57 4.02 -11.10
N LEU A 598 9.29 5.06 -11.90
CA LEU A 598 10.32 5.77 -12.67
C LEU A 598 10.91 6.99 -11.95
N GLY A 599 10.24 7.46 -10.89
CA GLY A 599 10.67 8.63 -10.12
C GLY A 599 10.46 9.96 -10.83
N LEU A 600 9.66 10.00 -11.90
CA LEU A 600 9.41 11.21 -12.68
C LEU A 600 8.40 12.08 -11.96
N LYS A 601 8.81 13.30 -11.62
CA LYS A 601 7.98 14.29 -10.91
C LYS A 601 7.89 15.59 -11.68
N SER A 602 9.03 16.22 -11.94
CA SER A 602 9.09 17.50 -12.65
C SER A 602 9.07 17.32 -14.17
N GLU A 603 9.59 16.20 -14.67
CA GLU A 603 9.82 15.99 -16.09
C GLU A 603 8.54 16.10 -16.96
N PRO A 604 7.39 15.49 -16.60
CA PRO A 604 6.18 15.67 -17.38
C PRO A 604 5.67 17.12 -17.37
N ARG A 605 5.85 17.82 -16.26
CA ARG A 605 5.42 19.22 -16.08
C ARG A 605 6.29 20.15 -16.91
N GLN A 606 7.61 19.97 -16.87
CA GLN A 606 8.57 20.69 -17.70
C GLN A 606 8.32 20.48 -19.19
N LEU A 607 7.99 19.26 -19.61
CA LEU A 607 7.67 18.97 -21.00
C LEU A 607 6.40 19.72 -21.47
N LEU A 608 5.38 19.79 -20.61
CA LEU A 608 4.15 20.53 -20.91
C LEU A 608 4.40 22.05 -20.91
N ASP A 609 5.20 22.55 -19.97
CA ASP A 609 5.61 23.96 -19.88
C ASP A 609 6.42 24.40 -21.12
N LEU A 610 7.34 23.55 -21.61
CA LEU A 610 8.05 23.79 -22.88
C LEU A 610 7.10 23.90 -24.08
N ALA A 611 6.02 23.14 -24.08
CA ALA A 611 4.97 23.22 -25.09
C ALA A 611 3.96 24.37 -24.83
N GLY A 612 4.22 25.22 -23.84
CA GLY A 612 3.46 26.42 -23.52
C GLY A 612 2.36 26.26 -22.47
N TYR A 613 2.06 25.06 -21.98
CA TYR A 613 0.89 24.83 -21.11
C TYR A 613 1.10 25.24 -19.65
N GLU A 614 0.06 25.82 -19.04
CA GLU A 614 0.01 26.02 -17.58
C GLU A 614 -0.50 24.73 -16.90
N VAL A 615 0.34 24.13 -16.05
CA VAL A 615 0.04 22.84 -15.42
C VAL A 615 -0.51 23.00 -14.01
N GLU A 616 -1.72 22.49 -13.79
CA GLU A 616 -2.33 22.35 -12.48
C GLU A 616 -2.18 20.96 -11.90
N ASN A 617 -1.86 20.92 -10.60
CA ASN A 617 -1.74 19.67 -9.88
C ASN A 617 -3.12 19.18 -9.41
N ILE A 618 -3.44 17.92 -9.68
CA ILE A 618 -4.63 17.29 -9.13
C ILE A 618 -4.41 17.03 -7.62
N PRO A 619 -5.39 17.34 -6.75
CA PRO A 619 -5.29 17.04 -5.31
C PRO A 619 -4.95 15.57 -4.99
N ASP A 620 -4.10 15.38 -3.97
CA ASP A 620 -3.50 14.10 -3.52
C ASP A 620 -4.52 13.01 -3.10
N ILE A 621 -5.77 13.38 -2.84
CA ILE A 621 -6.83 12.43 -2.49
C ILE A 621 -7.04 11.36 -3.59
N ALA A 622 -6.71 11.68 -4.84
CA ALA A 622 -6.91 10.82 -6.01
C ALA A 622 -5.62 10.24 -6.60
N ASN A 623 -4.72 9.70 -5.77
CA ASN A 623 -3.39 9.21 -6.22
C ASN A 623 -3.37 7.98 -7.16
N CYS A 624 -4.52 7.34 -7.42
CA CYS A 624 -4.63 6.22 -8.35
C CYS A 624 -5.86 6.41 -9.24
N CYS A 625 -5.75 6.08 -10.53
CA CYS A 625 -6.87 6.16 -11.47
C CYS A 625 -7.90 5.02 -11.27
N GLY A 626 -7.52 3.90 -10.64
CA GLY A 626 -8.40 2.73 -10.46
C GLY A 626 -8.23 1.61 -11.49
N PHE A 627 -7.41 1.77 -12.53
CA PHE A 627 -7.25 0.75 -13.58
C PHE A 627 -6.64 -0.58 -13.06
N GLY A 628 -5.42 -0.54 -12.52
CA GLY A 628 -4.76 -1.70 -11.89
C GLY A 628 -4.66 -2.98 -12.75
N GLY A 629 -4.76 -2.88 -14.09
CA GLY A 629 -4.80 -4.03 -14.99
C GLY A 629 -6.05 -4.88 -14.77
N THR A 630 -5.86 -6.17 -14.43
CA THR A 630 -6.99 -7.10 -14.19
C THR A 630 -7.83 -6.73 -12.98
N PHE A 631 -7.31 -5.90 -12.05
CA PHE A 631 -8.06 -5.38 -10.92
C PHE A 631 -9.39 -4.74 -11.33
N SER A 632 -9.40 -3.84 -12.31
CA SER A 632 -10.64 -3.15 -12.75
C SER A 632 -11.69 -4.09 -13.37
N LEU A 633 -11.29 -5.27 -13.82
CA LEU A 633 -12.20 -6.29 -14.35
C LEU A 633 -12.72 -7.21 -13.24
N GLU A 634 -11.91 -7.45 -12.22
CA GLU A 634 -12.24 -8.29 -11.07
C GLU A 634 -13.07 -7.55 -10.02
N TRP A 635 -12.77 -6.26 -9.82
CA TRP A 635 -13.38 -5.38 -8.83
C TRP A 635 -13.87 -4.06 -9.45
N PRO A 636 -14.77 -4.11 -10.46
CA PRO A 636 -15.17 -2.94 -11.23
C PRO A 636 -15.78 -1.83 -10.40
N ARG A 637 -16.56 -2.16 -9.36
CA ARG A 637 -17.17 -1.16 -8.47
C ARG A 637 -16.15 -0.43 -7.61
N VAL A 638 -15.08 -1.11 -7.19
CA VAL A 638 -13.98 -0.47 -6.46
C VAL A 638 -13.23 0.46 -7.42
N ALA A 639 -12.84 -0.04 -8.61
CA ALA A 639 -12.19 0.76 -9.63
C ALA A 639 -13.00 2.01 -10.02
N GLU A 640 -14.32 1.87 -10.16
CA GLU A 640 -15.24 2.97 -10.43
C GLU A 640 -15.22 4.02 -9.32
N ARG A 641 -15.30 3.63 -8.04
CA ARG A 641 -15.18 4.56 -6.91
C ARG A 641 -13.88 5.37 -6.96
N LEU A 642 -12.76 4.71 -7.27
CA LEU A 642 -11.46 5.39 -7.40
C LEU A 642 -11.46 6.39 -8.58
N ALA A 643 -12.09 6.02 -9.70
CA ALA A 643 -12.23 6.88 -10.85
C ALA A 643 -13.15 8.08 -10.57
N GLU A 644 -14.24 7.91 -9.82
CA GLU A 644 -15.15 8.99 -9.39
C GLU A 644 -14.39 10.04 -8.56
N TRP A 645 -13.64 9.60 -7.54
CA TRP A 645 -12.79 10.50 -6.75
C TRP A 645 -11.75 11.23 -7.60
N LYS A 646 -11.19 10.57 -8.62
CA LYS A 646 -10.29 11.20 -9.58
C LYS A 646 -11.00 12.28 -10.39
N LEU A 647 -12.19 12.01 -10.92
CA LEU A 647 -12.96 13.01 -11.66
C LEU A 647 -13.38 14.20 -10.78
N ASP A 648 -13.75 13.95 -9.51
CA ASP A 648 -14.03 15.03 -8.55
C ASP A 648 -12.79 15.89 -8.27
N ALA A 649 -11.63 15.26 -8.15
CA ALA A 649 -10.38 15.98 -7.96
C ALA A 649 -9.97 16.80 -9.20
N ILE A 650 -10.20 16.27 -10.42
CA ILE A 650 -9.99 17.00 -11.68
C ILE A 650 -10.96 18.19 -11.78
N ALA A 651 -12.25 17.99 -11.47
CA ALA A 651 -13.25 19.06 -11.56
C ALA A 651 -12.90 20.25 -10.65
N LYS A 652 -12.28 20.01 -9.50
CA LYS A 652 -11.81 21.06 -8.58
C LYS A 652 -10.68 21.94 -9.12
N THR A 653 -9.93 21.49 -10.14
CA THR A 653 -8.88 22.32 -10.75
C THR A 653 -9.45 23.33 -11.75
N GLY A 654 -10.71 23.17 -12.17
CA GLY A 654 -11.33 23.98 -13.23
C GLY A 654 -10.83 23.68 -14.64
N CYS A 655 -9.96 22.67 -14.82
CA CYS A 655 -9.39 22.34 -16.13
C CYS A 655 -10.37 21.48 -16.96
N THR A 656 -10.51 21.80 -18.24
CA THR A 656 -11.28 20.99 -19.23
C THR A 656 -10.41 19.96 -19.95
N VAL A 657 -9.10 19.96 -19.68
CA VAL A 657 -8.13 19.01 -20.21
C VAL A 657 -7.39 18.36 -19.04
N VAL A 658 -7.24 17.03 -19.09
CA VAL A 658 -6.35 16.28 -18.20
C VAL A 658 -5.29 15.53 -19.02
N ALA A 659 -4.04 15.67 -18.60
CA ALA A 659 -2.89 15.03 -19.21
C ALA A 659 -2.31 13.92 -18.33
N SER A 660 -1.79 12.86 -18.95
CA SER A 660 -0.99 11.83 -18.31
C SER A 660 -0.11 11.15 -19.36
N ASP A 661 0.89 10.38 -18.94
CA ASP A 661 1.84 9.67 -19.82
C ASP A 661 1.62 8.14 -19.80
N ASN A 662 0.46 7.71 -19.28
CA ASN A 662 0.17 6.31 -19.04
C ASN A 662 -1.16 5.90 -19.68
N PRO A 663 -1.13 5.04 -20.71
CA PRO A 663 -2.30 4.72 -21.52
C PRO A 663 -3.41 4.00 -20.73
N GLY A 664 -3.05 3.20 -19.72
CA GLY A 664 -4.04 2.55 -18.86
C GLY A 664 -4.83 3.55 -18.02
N CYS A 665 -4.14 4.58 -17.52
CA CYS A 665 -4.79 5.66 -16.77
C CYS A 665 -5.69 6.50 -17.68
N LEU A 666 -5.18 6.92 -18.84
CA LEU A 666 -5.93 7.71 -19.83
C LEU A 666 -7.19 6.98 -20.29
N MET A 667 -7.10 5.70 -20.66
CA MET A 667 -8.25 4.89 -21.06
C MET A 667 -9.30 4.81 -19.94
N HIS A 668 -8.87 4.57 -18.70
CA HIS A 668 -9.78 4.39 -17.58
C HIS A 668 -10.48 5.71 -17.19
N ILE A 669 -9.73 6.82 -17.12
CA ILE A 669 -10.27 8.17 -16.85
C ILE A 669 -11.23 8.59 -17.96
N THR A 670 -10.88 8.38 -19.24
CA THR A 670 -11.76 8.67 -20.38
C THR A 670 -13.07 7.91 -20.28
N THR A 671 -13.00 6.62 -19.93
CA THR A 671 -14.18 5.76 -19.79
C THR A 671 -15.09 6.24 -18.66
N ALA A 672 -14.51 6.61 -17.51
CA ALA A 672 -15.25 7.15 -16.37
C ALA A 672 -15.86 8.53 -16.66
N ALA A 673 -15.11 9.44 -17.30
CA ALA A 673 -15.60 10.76 -17.68
C ALA A 673 -16.80 10.67 -18.63
N ARG A 674 -16.72 9.79 -19.64
CA ARG A 674 -17.84 9.50 -20.55
C ARG A 674 -19.06 8.94 -19.82
N LYS A 675 -18.86 8.02 -18.88
CA LYS A 675 -19.94 7.45 -18.06
C LYS A 675 -20.62 8.53 -17.21
N ARG A 676 -19.85 9.48 -16.68
CA ARG A 676 -20.33 10.63 -15.89
C ARG A 676 -20.97 11.74 -16.76
N GLY A 677 -20.77 11.73 -18.07
CA GLY A 677 -21.16 12.84 -18.95
C GLY A 677 -20.32 14.10 -18.73
N MET A 678 -19.09 13.96 -18.23
CA MET A 678 -18.18 15.08 -18.00
C MET A 678 -17.50 15.47 -19.31
N GLU A 679 -17.64 16.73 -19.73
CA GLU A 679 -16.89 17.30 -20.85
C GLU A 679 -15.42 17.50 -20.44
N LEU A 680 -14.63 16.46 -20.64
CA LEU A 680 -13.21 16.42 -20.27
C LEU A 680 -12.41 15.83 -21.41
N ARG A 681 -11.45 16.60 -21.93
CA ARG A 681 -10.46 16.11 -22.88
C ARG A 681 -9.37 15.36 -22.10
N VAL A 682 -9.23 14.07 -22.34
CA VAL A 682 -8.17 13.25 -21.75
C VAL A 682 -7.11 13.01 -22.83
N ALA A 683 -5.88 13.47 -22.62
CA ALA A 683 -4.83 13.44 -23.63
C ALA A 683 -3.52 12.87 -23.08
N HIS A 684 -2.77 12.17 -23.92
CA HIS A 684 -1.39 11.85 -23.59
C HIS A 684 -0.52 13.11 -23.65
N VAL A 685 0.49 13.23 -22.78
CA VAL A 685 1.43 14.38 -22.77
C VAL A 685 1.98 14.68 -24.17
N LEU A 686 2.41 13.64 -24.88
CA LEU A 686 2.92 13.75 -26.25
C LEU A 686 1.90 14.32 -27.25
N GLU A 687 0.60 14.04 -27.09
CA GLU A 687 -0.43 14.57 -27.99
C GLU A 687 -0.50 16.10 -27.85
N LEU A 688 -0.50 16.59 -26.61
CA LEU A 688 -0.50 18.01 -26.30
C LEU A 688 0.75 18.73 -26.82
N VAL A 689 1.91 18.08 -26.71
CA VAL A 689 3.18 18.59 -27.26
C VAL A 689 3.14 18.61 -28.79
N ALA A 690 2.61 17.57 -29.43
CA ALA A 690 2.53 17.47 -30.89
C ALA A 690 1.56 18.48 -31.53
N GLU A 691 0.65 19.07 -30.76
CA GLU A 691 -0.21 20.20 -31.19
C GLU A 691 0.60 21.49 -31.41
N HIS A 692 1.73 21.63 -30.72
CA HIS A 692 2.57 22.83 -30.75
C HIS A 692 3.85 22.64 -31.58
N LEU A 693 3.96 21.58 -32.39
CA LEU A 693 5.11 21.41 -33.28
C LEU A 693 5.14 22.46 -34.41
N ALA A 694 6.34 22.93 -34.74
CA ALA A 694 6.64 23.95 -35.75
C ALA A 694 6.30 23.54 -37.19
#